data_AF-M2RB70-F1
#
_entry.id   AF-M2RB70-F1
#
_cell.length_a   1.000
_cell.length_b   1.000
_cell.length_c   1.000
_cell.angle_alpha   90.00
_cell.angle_beta   90.00
_cell.angle_gamma   90.00
#
_symmetry.space_group_name_H-M   'P 1'
#
loop_
_entity.id
_entity.type
_entity.pdbx_description
1 polymer ?
#
loop_
_entity_poly.entity_id
_entity_poly.type
_entity_poly.pdbx_seq_one_letter_code
_entity_poly.pdbx_strand_id
1 'polypeptide(L)'
;MEPHSRPYTAQNGTLRLPQALLSLLKTTLAGSPSHPVTQTDSHLVPWNATDINKSAYHFLNLLTPLVLRHGNWSLTPAGMVELTALCGVASALWIRRKRGGKTRSGGTQHASEAATDDAAITDPALIKKYSTVKSYTVPSTGFTYPQLRTFYRPHHQESKLPKDPCPIPLLVFIHGLGGSIAQFSPILISLSNLAPCLALDFPGCGASTFEPKAWEAYTTEALVHLLAVVIEEHRAADERQPVVLVGHSMGCSLAVLLASPTSPHAHLLSQCVSGLIAICPQAEPPTEKQVKQLQYLSSVPPVLFDLLRRWDRRGGIASKSVLRMTGADADVETRRMQLLFNEQSRSAVWQRMARGMCPDYSDGSPKGGLPGRQVWSGLNMPVFLTAGEMDDVTPASNVKRVVEFLGRDVSAIEPPSERASLPIAAAPFVPASIISEVPTKEHKDSGIDAKDLPRCEKDDKTIESTSVSTADGSLVSTEDGTREGSMTTADGPLLSGTSTSSSTTPPPHPRKLVVKTAIMPKPAAHSLLFAPSTSRIIAGLIGTFFADYIDPRLSLAWQLSYLSTEGKWDVKNLEKWKAVQPVSAPIANVFRAMKTLREVDEEHTPKVLTKKWAGKLCAVVDISHDNPVYDPKGLEEGGIPYYKFPTVSKQPPQAAEVKEFFDLVDRIRAEQRPGLIGVHCHYGFNRTGFFLVSYLIERLGYKVEDALDAFQQARPPGIRHSHFIDALYVRYCQGLKRAPTL
;
A
#
# COMPACT_ATOMS: atom_id res chain seq x y z
N MET A 1 -52.03 36.75 -70.16
CA MET A 1 -52.57 38.00 -69.58
C MET A 1 -51.73 38.33 -68.37
N GLU A 2 -51.06 39.48 -68.35
CA GLU A 2 -50.92 40.24 -67.10
C GLU A 2 -52.22 41.04 -66.88
N PRO A 3 -52.53 41.54 -65.67
CA PRO A 3 -52.01 42.88 -65.32
C PRO A 3 -51.66 43.13 -63.83
N HIS A 4 -50.53 43.85 -63.65
CA HIS A 4 -50.31 44.98 -62.72
C HIS A 4 -50.45 44.91 -61.17
N SER A 5 -49.65 45.81 -60.55
CA SER A 5 -49.85 46.50 -59.26
C SER A 5 -49.17 45.95 -57.98
N ARG A 6 -48.19 46.73 -57.50
CA ARG A 6 -47.70 46.81 -56.10
C ARG A 6 -48.41 48.00 -55.38
N PRO A 7 -48.13 48.34 -54.11
CA PRO A 7 -47.41 47.63 -53.04
C PRO A 7 -48.21 47.51 -51.71
N TYR A 8 -47.77 46.64 -50.79
CA TYR A 8 -47.92 46.89 -49.34
C TYR A 8 -46.76 46.26 -48.57
N THR A 9 -46.31 46.91 -47.49
CA THR A 9 -45.18 46.47 -46.66
C THR A 9 -45.64 45.72 -45.41
N ALA A 10 -45.07 44.55 -45.16
CA ALA A 10 -45.10 43.90 -43.85
C ALA A 10 -43.69 43.41 -43.49
N GLN A 11 -43.11 43.95 -42.42
CA GLN A 11 -41.82 43.49 -41.88
C GLN A 11 -42.04 42.23 -41.04
N ASN A 12 -41.19 41.21 -41.22
CA ASN A 12 -41.02 40.12 -40.25
C ASN A 12 -39.58 39.59 -40.31
N GLY A 13 -38.64 40.42 -39.87
CA GLY A 13 -37.22 40.09 -39.83
C GLY A 13 -36.86 39.22 -38.63
N THR A 14 -36.69 37.91 -38.85
CA THR A 14 -36.17 37.00 -37.81
C THR A 14 -34.68 37.26 -37.55
N LEU A 15 -34.38 37.97 -36.45
CA LEU A 15 -33.01 38.20 -35.99
C LEU A 15 -32.29 36.86 -35.79
N ARG A 16 -31.12 36.69 -36.42
CA ARG A 16 -30.34 35.46 -36.25
C ARG A 16 -29.74 35.43 -34.85
N LEU A 17 -29.59 34.22 -34.30
CA LEU A 17 -29.17 33.97 -32.92
C LEU A 17 -28.00 34.84 -32.40
N PRO A 18 -26.94 35.15 -33.18
CA PRO A 18 -25.88 36.05 -32.73
C PRO A 18 -26.35 37.47 -32.44
N GLN A 19 -27.27 38.02 -33.25
CA GLN A 19 -27.81 39.37 -33.08
C GLN A 19 -28.73 39.45 -31.85
N ALA A 20 -29.54 38.42 -31.61
CA ALA A 20 -30.36 38.33 -30.41
C ALA A 20 -29.49 38.29 -29.13
N LEU A 21 -28.39 37.52 -29.14
CA LEU A 21 -27.44 37.46 -28.04
C LEU A 21 -26.70 38.79 -27.83
N LEU A 22 -26.34 39.49 -28.90
CA LEU A 22 -25.66 40.79 -28.85
C LEU A 22 -26.58 41.91 -28.35
N SER A 23 -27.87 41.86 -28.70
CA SER A 23 -28.90 42.73 -28.11
C SER A 23 -29.11 42.45 -26.63
N LEU A 24 -29.21 41.17 -26.22
CA LEU A 24 -29.35 40.77 -24.81
C LEU A 24 -28.15 41.24 -23.96
N LEU A 25 -26.93 41.14 -24.50
CA LEU A 25 -25.72 41.67 -23.87
C LEU A 25 -25.70 43.20 -23.81
N LYS A 26 -26.18 43.90 -24.85
CA LYS A 26 -26.37 45.37 -24.78
C LYS A 26 -27.38 45.78 -23.70
N THR A 27 -28.52 45.09 -23.57
CA THR A 27 -29.54 45.42 -22.56
C THR A 27 -29.13 45.06 -21.12
N THR A 28 -28.17 44.15 -20.93
CA THR A 28 -27.66 43.75 -19.60
C THR A 28 -26.41 44.51 -19.16
N LEU A 29 -25.79 45.28 -20.06
CA LEU A 29 -24.61 46.11 -19.79
C LEU A 29 -24.88 47.63 -19.88
N ALA A 30 -26.04 48.04 -20.39
CA ALA A 30 -26.49 49.44 -20.37
C ALA A 30 -27.12 49.82 -19.01
N GLY A 31 -26.80 51.02 -18.53
CA GLY A 31 -27.38 51.59 -17.30
C GLY A 31 -28.85 52.01 -17.44
N SER A 32 -29.42 52.43 -16.31
CA SER A 32 -30.83 52.82 -16.08
C SER A 32 -31.54 53.49 -17.27
N PRO A 33 -32.80 53.11 -17.59
CA PRO A 33 -33.47 53.55 -18.82
C PRO A 33 -33.94 55.01 -18.76
N SER A 34 -33.22 55.89 -19.46
CA SER A 34 -33.73 57.16 -19.97
C SER A 34 -33.18 57.43 -21.37
N HIS A 35 -34.05 57.98 -22.23
CA HIS A 35 -33.87 58.22 -23.68
C HIS A 35 -33.90 56.96 -24.59
N PRO A 36 -34.65 57.00 -25.72
CA PRO A 36 -34.67 55.94 -26.72
C PRO A 36 -33.48 56.07 -27.68
N VAL A 37 -32.89 54.94 -28.09
CA VAL A 37 -31.73 54.90 -29.00
C VAL A 37 -32.15 54.40 -30.38
N THR A 38 -32.06 55.27 -31.39
CA THR A 38 -32.21 54.93 -32.81
C THR A 38 -30.99 54.17 -33.35
N GLN A 39 -31.18 53.45 -34.47
CA GLN A 39 -30.11 52.66 -35.09
C GLN A 39 -29.24 53.50 -36.04
N THR A 40 -27.99 53.76 -35.64
CA THR A 40 -26.85 53.89 -36.56
C THR A 40 -25.52 53.61 -35.84
N ASP A 41 -24.46 53.50 -36.64
CA ASP A 41 -23.03 53.59 -36.32
C ASP A 41 -22.37 52.52 -35.44
N SER A 42 -21.42 51.84 -36.09
CA SER A 42 -20.57 50.79 -35.53
C SER A 42 -19.18 51.35 -35.20
N HIS A 43 -18.98 51.83 -33.97
CA HIS A 43 -17.65 52.11 -33.42
C HIS A 43 -17.42 51.37 -32.10
N LEU A 44 -16.35 50.57 -32.05
CA LEU A 44 -15.87 49.91 -30.84
C LEU A 44 -14.85 50.82 -30.14
N VAL A 45 -15.28 51.48 -29.06
CA VAL A 45 -14.41 52.25 -28.17
C VAL A 45 -13.64 51.28 -27.24
N PRO A 46 -12.34 51.50 -26.95
CA PRO A 46 -11.57 50.60 -26.07
C PRO A 46 -12.16 50.52 -24.66
N TRP A 47 -12.32 49.29 -24.13
CA TRP A 47 -12.81 49.07 -22.77
C TRP A 47 -11.70 49.31 -21.74
N ASN A 48 -11.90 50.28 -20.84
CA ASN A 48 -10.99 50.50 -19.70
C ASN A 48 -11.19 49.43 -18.62
N ALA A 49 -10.10 49.03 -17.97
CA ALA A 49 -10.07 47.89 -17.04
C ALA A 49 -11.00 48.04 -15.80
N THR A 50 -11.40 49.27 -15.46
CA THR A 50 -12.35 49.57 -14.37
C THR A 50 -13.74 48.99 -14.61
N ASP A 51 -14.23 48.97 -15.84
CA ASP A 51 -15.59 48.52 -16.15
C ASP A 51 -15.70 47.00 -16.34
N ILE A 52 -14.57 46.33 -16.60
CA ILE A 52 -14.49 44.87 -16.55
C ILE A 52 -14.77 44.37 -15.12
N ASN A 53 -14.21 45.03 -14.10
CA ASN A 53 -14.46 44.68 -12.70
C ASN A 53 -15.91 44.95 -12.27
N LYS A 54 -16.54 46.04 -12.74
CA LYS A 54 -17.97 46.28 -12.51
C LYS A 54 -18.84 45.24 -13.22
N SER A 55 -18.53 44.92 -14.47
CA SER A 55 -19.27 43.90 -15.24
C SER A 55 -19.14 42.51 -14.60
N ALA A 56 -17.95 42.15 -14.11
CA ALA A 56 -17.73 40.93 -13.35
C ALA A 56 -18.49 40.91 -12.01
N TYR A 57 -18.58 42.05 -11.31
CA TYR A 57 -19.35 42.20 -10.08
C TYR A 57 -20.86 42.08 -10.32
N HIS A 58 -21.40 42.71 -11.37
CA HIS A 58 -22.81 42.54 -11.77
C HIS A 58 -23.11 41.11 -12.23
N PHE A 59 -22.20 40.46 -12.95
CA PHE A 59 -22.32 39.04 -13.32
C PHE A 59 -22.30 38.13 -12.09
N LEU A 60 -21.43 38.38 -11.10
CA LEU A 60 -21.42 37.67 -9.82
C LEU A 60 -22.74 37.85 -9.04
N ASN A 61 -23.28 39.07 -8.97
CA ASN A 61 -24.58 39.32 -8.34
C ASN A 61 -25.74 38.64 -9.08
N LEU A 62 -25.65 38.43 -10.39
CA LEU A 62 -26.62 37.63 -11.17
C LEU A 62 -26.52 36.11 -10.90
N LEU A 63 -25.33 35.63 -10.49
CA LEU A 63 -25.06 34.22 -10.20
C LEU A 63 -25.36 33.85 -8.73
N THR A 64 -25.53 34.81 -7.82
CA THR A 64 -25.91 34.58 -6.42
C THR A 64 -27.41 34.66 -6.20
N PRO A 65 -28.10 33.58 -5.76
CA PRO A 65 -29.55 33.57 -5.54
C PRO A 65 -29.98 34.26 -4.22
N LEU A 66 -29.20 35.22 -3.72
CA LEU A 66 -29.38 35.89 -2.42
C LEU A 66 -29.14 37.39 -2.56
N VAL A 67 -30.21 38.18 -2.57
CA VAL A 67 -30.15 39.65 -2.49
C VAL A 67 -30.40 40.08 -1.05
N LEU A 68 -29.41 40.73 -0.43
CA LEU A 68 -29.54 41.21 0.94
C LEU A 68 -30.34 42.52 0.97
N ARG A 69 -31.58 42.50 1.48
CA ARG A 69 -32.36 43.73 1.72
C ARG A 69 -33.03 43.68 3.10
N HIS A 70 -32.53 44.50 4.01
CA HIS A 70 -33.15 44.79 5.32
C HIS A 70 -33.32 43.54 6.23
N GLY A 71 -32.23 42.78 6.43
CA GLY A 71 -32.07 41.89 7.58
C GLY A 71 -32.55 40.44 7.44
N ASN A 72 -33.48 40.14 6.53
CA ASN A 72 -33.96 38.77 6.31
C ASN A 72 -33.41 38.16 5.01
N TRP A 73 -33.24 36.83 4.99
CA TRP A 73 -32.92 36.05 3.79
C TRP A 73 -34.19 35.49 3.16
N SER A 74 -34.34 35.64 1.84
CA SER A 74 -35.38 34.98 1.05
C SER A 74 -34.81 34.50 -0.28
N LEU A 75 -35.24 33.30 -0.71
CA LEU A 75 -34.84 32.67 -1.97
C LEU A 75 -35.95 32.88 -3.01
N THR A 76 -35.61 33.48 -4.16
CA THR A 76 -36.54 33.63 -5.29
C THR A 76 -36.30 32.51 -6.32
N PRO A 77 -37.30 31.65 -6.62
CA PRO A 77 -37.09 30.48 -7.50
C PRO A 77 -36.57 30.80 -8.91
N ALA A 78 -36.88 32.00 -9.45
CA ALA A 78 -36.52 32.41 -10.80
C ALA A 78 -35.00 32.35 -11.07
N GLY A 79 -34.16 32.78 -10.13
CA GLY A 79 -32.71 32.84 -10.33
C GLY A 79 -32.06 31.47 -10.57
N MET A 80 -32.64 30.39 -10.02
CA MET A 80 -32.15 29.02 -10.29
C MET A 80 -32.48 28.57 -11.72
N VAL A 81 -33.60 29.01 -12.28
CA VAL A 81 -34.02 28.65 -13.65
C VAL A 81 -33.12 29.34 -14.67
N GLU A 82 -32.85 30.63 -14.50
CA GLU A 82 -31.95 31.39 -15.38
C GLU A 82 -30.50 30.89 -15.31
N LEU A 83 -30.00 30.60 -14.10
CA LEU A 83 -28.69 29.98 -13.90
C LEU A 83 -28.61 28.60 -14.60
N THR A 84 -29.65 27.79 -14.51
CA THR A 84 -29.72 26.47 -15.16
C THR A 84 -29.74 26.61 -16.69
N ALA A 85 -30.49 27.58 -17.22
CA ALA A 85 -30.52 27.88 -18.65
C ALA A 85 -29.14 28.36 -19.17
N LEU A 86 -28.47 29.26 -18.45
CA LEU A 86 -27.11 29.73 -18.78
C LEU A 86 -26.10 28.57 -18.76
N CYS A 87 -26.13 27.71 -17.73
CA CYS A 87 -25.28 26.52 -17.67
C CYS A 87 -25.54 25.54 -18.81
N GLY A 88 -26.82 25.35 -19.18
CA GLY A 88 -27.24 24.51 -20.31
C GLY A 88 -26.74 25.05 -21.66
N VAL A 89 -26.91 26.36 -21.91
CA VAL A 89 -26.44 27.02 -23.14
C VAL A 89 -24.92 26.99 -23.25
N ALA A 90 -24.19 27.29 -22.16
CA ALA A 90 -22.73 27.19 -22.13
C ALA A 90 -22.24 25.75 -22.44
N SER A 91 -22.89 24.75 -21.85
CA SER A 91 -22.60 23.33 -22.10
C SER A 91 -22.89 22.92 -23.54
N ALA A 92 -24.03 23.35 -24.11
CA ALA A 92 -24.41 23.08 -25.49
C ALA A 92 -23.44 23.73 -26.49
N LEU A 93 -23.00 24.98 -26.24
CA LEU A 93 -22.00 25.66 -27.06
C LEU A 93 -20.63 24.98 -26.98
N TRP A 94 -20.21 24.53 -25.79
CA TRP A 94 -18.96 23.76 -25.63
C TRP A 94 -19.00 22.42 -26.36
N ILE A 95 -20.10 21.66 -26.24
CA ILE A 95 -20.31 20.40 -26.97
C ILE A 95 -20.32 20.66 -28.49
N ARG A 96 -20.98 21.73 -28.97
CA ARG A 96 -21.00 22.11 -30.38
C ARG A 96 -19.61 22.49 -30.90
N ARG A 97 -18.79 23.19 -30.09
CA ARG A 97 -17.38 23.50 -30.41
C ARG A 97 -16.53 22.23 -30.45
N LYS A 98 -16.76 21.27 -29.55
CA LYS A 98 -16.05 19.96 -29.51
C LYS A 98 -16.43 19.05 -30.69
N ARG A 99 -17.66 19.15 -31.22
CA ARG A 99 -18.11 18.45 -32.44
C ARG A 99 -17.51 19.00 -33.74
N GLY A 100 -16.94 20.20 -33.75
CA GLY A 100 -16.32 20.80 -34.94
C GLY A 100 -14.95 20.22 -35.35
N GLY A 101 -14.41 19.25 -34.59
CA GLY A 101 -13.02 18.78 -34.74
C GLY A 101 -12.82 17.28 -35.02
N LYS A 102 -13.88 16.50 -35.27
CA LYS A 102 -13.75 15.08 -35.68
C LYS A 102 -14.81 14.68 -36.71
N THR A 103 -14.35 14.20 -37.86
CA THR A 103 -15.18 13.65 -38.94
C THR A 103 -15.09 12.12 -38.95
N ARG A 104 -16.23 11.44 -39.13
CA ARG A 104 -16.35 9.97 -39.39
C ARG A 104 -15.69 9.00 -38.38
N SER A 105 -16.46 8.55 -37.40
CA SER A 105 -16.95 7.16 -37.35
C SER A 105 -18.17 7.07 -36.42
N GLY A 106 -19.02 6.05 -36.57
CA GLY A 106 -20.30 5.92 -35.86
C GLY A 106 -20.23 5.01 -34.64
N GLY A 107 -20.92 5.39 -33.56
CA GLY A 107 -21.08 4.62 -32.32
C GLY A 107 -21.74 5.46 -31.23
N THR A 108 -22.88 5.03 -30.70
CA THR A 108 -23.69 5.83 -29.78
C THR A 108 -23.37 5.48 -28.32
N GLN A 109 -22.60 6.32 -27.63
CA GLN A 109 -22.42 6.26 -26.17
C GLN A 109 -22.78 7.60 -25.52
N HIS A 110 -23.60 7.53 -24.47
CA HIS A 110 -23.91 8.66 -23.60
C HIS A 110 -22.84 8.79 -22.50
N ALA A 111 -22.62 10.02 -22.01
CA ALA A 111 -21.48 10.36 -21.16
C ALA A 111 -21.66 9.96 -19.68
N SER A 112 -21.75 8.66 -19.37
CA SER A 112 -21.92 8.12 -18.02
C SER A 112 -20.85 7.12 -17.54
N GLU A 113 -19.94 6.68 -18.42
CA GLU A 113 -18.97 5.58 -18.13
C GLU A 113 -17.53 6.07 -17.86
N ALA A 114 -17.24 7.36 -18.04
CA ALA A 114 -15.88 7.93 -18.05
C ALA A 114 -15.09 7.91 -16.72
N ALA A 115 -15.56 7.17 -15.70
CA ALA A 115 -14.91 6.98 -14.40
C ALA A 115 -14.79 5.51 -13.96
N THR A 116 -15.26 4.54 -14.76
CA THR A 116 -14.91 3.11 -14.58
C THR A 116 -13.61 2.76 -15.31
N ASP A 117 -13.47 3.22 -16.56
CA ASP A 117 -12.30 2.90 -17.39
C ASP A 117 -11.00 3.51 -16.84
N ASP A 118 -11.03 4.74 -16.33
CA ASP A 118 -9.81 5.50 -16.01
C ASP A 118 -9.00 4.88 -14.86
N ALA A 119 -9.68 4.33 -13.83
CA ALA A 119 -9.03 3.54 -12.79
C ALA A 119 -8.50 2.20 -13.32
N ALA A 120 -9.29 1.48 -14.14
CA ALA A 120 -8.86 0.24 -14.78
C ALA A 120 -7.65 0.43 -15.71
N ILE A 121 -7.51 1.60 -16.35
CA ILE A 121 -6.38 1.98 -17.20
C ILE A 121 -5.16 2.37 -16.36
N THR A 122 -5.32 3.20 -15.34
CA THR A 122 -4.19 3.78 -14.58
C THR A 122 -3.64 2.87 -13.47
N ASP A 123 -4.38 1.85 -13.02
CA ASP A 123 -4.00 1.06 -11.84
C ASP A 123 -2.64 0.32 -11.95
N PRO A 124 -1.93 0.12 -10.82
CA PRO A 124 -0.70 -0.67 -10.79
C PRO A 124 -0.91 -2.13 -11.22
N ALA A 125 0.10 -2.72 -11.86
CA ALA A 125 0.05 -4.09 -12.39
C ALA A 125 -0.26 -5.16 -11.33
N LEU A 126 0.14 -4.95 -10.07
CA LEU A 126 -0.20 -5.83 -8.95
C LEU A 126 -1.71 -5.87 -8.70
N ILE A 127 -2.37 -4.71 -8.67
CA ILE A 127 -3.82 -4.60 -8.43
C ILE A 127 -4.57 -5.22 -9.61
N LYS A 128 -4.23 -4.83 -10.85
CA LYS A 128 -4.81 -5.41 -12.08
C LYS A 128 -4.76 -6.93 -12.14
N LYS A 129 -3.66 -7.55 -11.69
CA LYS A 129 -3.47 -9.01 -11.78
C LYS A 129 -4.26 -9.80 -10.73
N TYR A 130 -4.49 -9.23 -9.55
CA TYR A 130 -5.09 -9.93 -8.40
C TYR A 130 -6.45 -9.35 -7.98
N SER A 131 -7.07 -8.52 -8.83
CA SER A 131 -8.44 -8.05 -8.65
C SER A 131 -9.45 -8.86 -9.45
N THR A 132 -10.54 -9.26 -8.79
CA THR A 132 -11.76 -9.79 -9.40
C THR A 132 -12.91 -8.81 -9.20
N VAL A 133 -13.99 -8.96 -9.96
CA VAL A 133 -15.25 -8.21 -9.75
C VAL A 133 -16.35 -9.21 -9.45
N LYS A 134 -17.07 -9.01 -8.34
CA LYS A 134 -18.11 -9.94 -7.85
C LYS A 134 -19.33 -9.18 -7.33
N SER A 135 -20.47 -9.87 -7.32
CA SER A 135 -21.67 -9.45 -6.58
C SER A 135 -21.56 -9.90 -5.11
N TYR A 136 -21.97 -9.05 -4.18
CA TYR A 136 -22.10 -9.37 -2.75
C TYR A 136 -23.49 -8.97 -2.25
N THR A 137 -24.22 -9.89 -1.62
CA THR A 137 -25.47 -9.61 -0.90
C THR A 137 -25.18 -9.60 0.59
N VAL A 138 -25.68 -8.60 1.32
CA VAL A 138 -25.46 -8.43 2.77
C VAL A 138 -26.79 -8.65 3.50
N PRO A 139 -27.08 -9.86 4.01
CA PRO A 139 -28.42 -10.25 4.46
C PRO A 139 -28.98 -9.35 5.57
N SER A 140 -28.12 -8.90 6.48
CA SER A 140 -28.48 -8.04 7.62
C SER A 140 -28.82 -6.59 7.25
N THR A 141 -28.57 -6.16 5.99
CA THR A 141 -28.96 -4.83 5.49
C THR A 141 -29.90 -4.89 4.28
N GLY A 142 -30.13 -6.08 3.71
CA GLY A 142 -30.93 -6.27 2.50
C GLY A 142 -30.30 -5.78 1.19
N PHE A 143 -29.09 -5.17 1.22
CA PHE A 143 -28.44 -4.65 0.02
C PHE A 143 -27.66 -5.71 -0.76
N THR A 144 -27.86 -5.74 -2.08
CA THR A 144 -26.98 -6.42 -3.04
C THR A 144 -26.15 -5.38 -3.79
N TYR A 145 -24.84 -5.54 -3.75
CA TYR A 145 -23.85 -4.74 -4.45
C TYR A 145 -23.37 -5.54 -5.67
N PRO A 146 -23.85 -5.25 -6.89
CA PRO A 146 -23.84 -6.23 -7.99
C PRO A 146 -22.46 -6.45 -8.62
N GLN A 147 -21.58 -5.45 -8.56
CA GLN A 147 -20.22 -5.50 -9.11
C GLN A 147 -19.30 -4.63 -8.26
N LEU A 148 -18.69 -5.23 -7.24
CA LEU A 148 -17.60 -4.64 -6.47
C LEU A 148 -16.27 -5.29 -6.85
N ARG A 149 -15.20 -4.49 -6.87
CA ARG A 149 -13.85 -4.97 -7.09
C ARG A 149 -13.21 -5.40 -5.77
N THR A 150 -12.83 -6.67 -5.70
CA THR A 150 -12.08 -7.26 -4.60
C THR A 150 -10.68 -7.61 -5.09
N PHE A 151 -9.65 -7.11 -4.43
CA PHE A 151 -8.27 -7.58 -4.58
C PHE A 151 -8.04 -8.73 -3.61
N TYR A 152 -7.60 -9.88 -4.12
CA TYR A 152 -7.15 -10.99 -3.29
C TYR A 152 -5.86 -11.59 -3.86
N ARG A 153 -4.76 -11.46 -3.12
CA ARG A 153 -3.50 -12.15 -3.40
C ARG A 153 -3.26 -13.21 -2.30
N PRO A 154 -3.39 -14.52 -2.59
CA PRO A 154 -2.98 -15.57 -1.66
C PRO A 154 -1.46 -15.57 -1.44
N HIS A 155 -0.99 -16.21 -0.37
CA HIS A 155 0.46 -16.24 -0.11
C HIS A 155 1.16 -17.21 -1.06
N HIS A 156 2.28 -16.78 -1.65
CA HIS A 156 2.98 -17.54 -2.69
C HIS A 156 3.55 -18.90 -2.24
N GLN A 157 3.54 -19.18 -0.93
CA GLN A 157 4.02 -20.42 -0.31
C GLN A 157 3.03 -20.93 0.74
N GLU A 158 1.76 -20.54 0.66
CA GLU A 158 0.68 -20.85 1.62
C GLU A 158 0.53 -22.35 1.92
N SER A 159 0.61 -23.19 0.87
CA SER A 159 0.58 -24.66 0.98
C SER A 159 1.82 -25.28 1.64
N LYS A 160 2.80 -24.47 2.04
CA LYS A 160 4.04 -24.89 2.71
C LYS A 160 4.23 -24.24 4.08
N LEU A 161 3.33 -23.37 4.52
CA LEU A 161 3.37 -22.76 5.85
C LEU A 161 2.51 -23.57 6.84
N PRO A 162 2.80 -23.52 8.16
CA PRO A 162 2.00 -24.23 9.15
C PRO A 162 0.55 -23.76 9.20
N LYS A 163 -0.38 -24.74 9.14
CA LYS A 163 -1.82 -24.54 9.38
C LYS A 163 -2.24 -24.81 10.83
N ASP A 164 -1.35 -25.36 11.65
CA ASP A 164 -1.54 -25.62 13.08
C ASP A 164 -0.86 -24.51 13.91
N PRO A 165 -1.48 -23.96 14.97
CA PRO A 165 -2.86 -24.19 15.45
C PRO A 165 -3.95 -23.51 14.59
N CYS A 166 -3.56 -22.61 13.69
CA CYS A 166 -4.39 -22.03 12.64
C CYS A 166 -3.48 -21.49 11.51
N PRO A 167 -4.00 -21.24 10.29
CA PRO A 167 -3.25 -20.60 9.21
C PRO A 167 -2.67 -19.23 9.61
N ILE A 168 -1.70 -18.74 8.84
CA ILE A 168 -1.21 -17.37 9.02
C ILE A 168 -2.33 -16.33 8.78
N PRO A 169 -2.35 -15.20 9.51
CA PRO A 169 -3.45 -14.24 9.43
C PRO A 169 -3.70 -13.64 8.04
N LEU A 170 -4.97 -13.38 7.73
CA LEU A 170 -5.39 -12.64 6.55
C LEU A 170 -5.25 -11.13 6.77
N LEU A 171 -4.49 -10.44 5.91
CA LEU A 171 -4.31 -8.99 5.97
C LEU A 171 -5.41 -8.29 5.15
N VAL A 172 -6.22 -7.43 5.78
CA VAL A 172 -7.36 -6.77 5.13
C VAL A 172 -7.16 -5.26 5.08
N PHE A 173 -7.06 -4.70 3.87
CA PHE A 173 -6.79 -3.28 3.65
C PHE A 173 -8.09 -2.51 3.34
N ILE A 174 -8.37 -1.46 4.12
CA ILE A 174 -9.64 -0.73 4.11
C ILE A 174 -9.39 0.76 3.83
N HIS A 175 -9.87 1.26 2.69
CA HIS A 175 -9.54 2.60 2.20
C HIS A 175 -10.40 3.72 2.80
N GLY A 176 -9.89 4.96 2.71
CA GLY A 176 -10.55 6.17 3.19
C GLY A 176 -11.72 6.66 2.33
N LEU A 177 -12.36 7.75 2.78
CA LEU A 177 -13.46 8.43 2.08
C LEU A 177 -13.04 8.85 0.66
N GLY A 178 -13.68 8.27 -0.36
CA GLY A 178 -13.39 8.55 -1.75
C GLY A 178 -12.02 8.09 -2.24
N GLY A 179 -11.37 7.17 -1.50
CA GLY A 179 -10.15 6.47 -1.90
C GLY A 179 -10.40 5.26 -2.79
N SER A 180 -9.40 4.37 -2.87
CA SER A 180 -9.48 3.07 -3.59
C SER A 180 -8.37 2.12 -3.13
N ILE A 181 -8.46 0.84 -3.50
CA ILE A 181 -7.43 -0.19 -3.28
C ILE A 181 -6.04 0.30 -3.77
N ALA A 182 -5.98 1.03 -4.88
CA ALA A 182 -4.74 1.46 -5.51
C ALA A 182 -3.86 2.32 -4.58
N GLN A 183 -4.46 3.04 -3.61
CA GLN A 183 -3.72 3.82 -2.62
C GLN A 183 -2.82 2.95 -1.72
N PHE A 184 -3.18 1.68 -1.49
CA PHE A 184 -2.36 0.72 -0.74
C PHE A 184 -1.26 0.05 -1.57
N SER A 185 -1.23 0.23 -2.90
CA SER A 185 -0.34 -0.55 -3.77
C SER A 185 1.14 -0.50 -3.37
N PRO A 186 1.72 0.63 -2.92
CA PRO A 186 3.13 0.68 -2.50
C PRO A 186 3.44 -0.23 -1.29
N ILE A 187 2.55 -0.29 -0.29
CA ILE A 187 2.75 -1.17 0.88
C ILE A 187 2.34 -2.63 0.59
N LEU A 188 1.33 -2.85 -0.26
CA LEU A 188 0.92 -4.18 -0.72
C LEU A 188 2.06 -4.93 -1.41
N ILE A 189 2.92 -4.24 -2.18
CA ILE A 189 4.10 -4.83 -2.83
C ILE A 189 5.01 -5.55 -1.81
N SER A 190 5.17 -5.02 -0.60
CA SER A 190 5.95 -5.65 0.48
C SER A 190 5.13 -6.64 1.31
N LEU A 191 3.96 -6.21 1.81
CA LEU A 191 3.19 -6.98 2.79
C LEU A 191 2.58 -8.27 2.22
N SER A 192 2.26 -8.32 0.92
CA SER A 192 1.75 -9.53 0.26
C SER A 192 2.81 -10.60 -0.04
N ASN A 193 4.02 -10.46 0.53
CA ASN A 193 5.01 -11.54 0.66
C ASN A 193 5.11 -12.06 2.11
N LEU A 194 4.37 -11.46 3.06
CA LEU A 194 4.28 -11.90 4.46
C LEU A 194 3.04 -12.76 4.69
N ALA A 195 1.90 -12.38 4.09
CA ALA A 195 0.62 -13.06 4.28
C ALA A 195 -0.31 -12.91 3.06
N PRO A 196 -1.40 -13.70 2.98
CA PRO A 196 -2.48 -13.42 2.04
C PRO A 196 -3.06 -12.03 2.32
N CYS A 197 -3.40 -11.30 1.25
CA CYS A 197 -3.86 -9.92 1.32
C CYS A 197 -5.20 -9.75 0.59
N LEU A 198 -6.19 -9.20 1.30
CA LEU A 198 -7.52 -8.84 0.83
C LEU A 198 -7.68 -7.31 0.84
N ALA A 199 -8.31 -6.74 -0.18
CA ALA A 199 -8.77 -5.34 -0.17
C ALA A 199 -10.04 -5.17 -1.00
N LEU A 200 -10.89 -4.21 -0.62
CA LEU A 200 -12.18 -3.95 -1.27
C LEU A 200 -12.24 -2.49 -1.74
N ASP A 201 -12.65 -2.26 -2.99
CA ASP A 201 -13.13 -0.95 -3.42
C ASP A 201 -14.60 -0.82 -3.01
N PHE A 202 -14.93 0.15 -2.16
CA PHE A 202 -16.32 0.42 -1.76
C PHE A 202 -17.22 0.76 -2.97
N PRO A 203 -18.56 0.65 -2.85
CA PRO A 203 -19.48 0.92 -3.96
C PRO A 203 -19.20 2.27 -4.62
N GLY A 204 -19.00 2.26 -5.95
CA GLY A 204 -18.64 3.43 -6.75
C GLY A 204 -17.24 4.03 -6.53
N CYS A 205 -16.39 3.42 -5.71
CA CYS A 205 -14.98 3.79 -5.51
C CYS A 205 -14.06 2.95 -6.42
N GLY A 206 -12.90 3.49 -6.79
CA GLY A 206 -11.96 2.83 -7.70
C GLY A 206 -12.66 2.32 -8.97
N ALA A 207 -12.63 1.00 -9.19
CA ALA A 207 -13.33 0.35 -10.31
C ALA A 207 -14.65 -0.36 -9.92
N SER A 208 -15.09 -0.28 -8.65
CA SER A 208 -16.42 -0.77 -8.25
C SER A 208 -17.54 0.03 -8.92
N THR A 209 -18.64 -0.65 -9.26
CA THR A 209 -19.82 0.03 -9.80
C THR A 209 -20.53 0.86 -8.74
N PHE A 210 -21.18 1.94 -9.18
CA PHE A 210 -21.96 2.82 -8.30
C PHE A 210 -23.40 2.31 -8.16
N GLU A 211 -23.55 1.11 -7.59
CA GLU A 211 -24.83 0.51 -7.23
C GLU A 211 -24.73 -0.26 -5.90
N PRO A 212 -25.81 -0.33 -5.10
CA PRO A 212 -27.10 0.34 -5.32
C PRO A 212 -26.99 1.86 -5.10
N LYS A 213 -27.89 2.65 -5.68
CA LYS A 213 -27.91 4.13 -5.54
C LYS A 213 -28.60 4.67 -4.28
N ALA A 214 -29.12 3.80 -3.41
CA ALA A 214 -29.63 4.14 -2.08
C ALA A 214 -28.60 4.95 -1.27
N TRP A 215 -29.01 5.74 -0.29
CA TRP A 215 -28.06 6.47 0.59
C TRP A 215 -27.60 5.59 1.75
N GLU A 216 -28.51 4.72 2.18
CA GLU A 216 -28.44 3.81 3.33
C GLU A 216 -27.32 2.79 3.15
N ALA A 217 -27.10 2.33 1.90
CA ALA A 217 -26.02 1.43 1.48
C ALA A 217 -24.59 2.02 1.55
N TYR A 218 -24.44 3.28 1.99
CA TYR A 218 -23.16 3.98 2.16
C TYR A 218 -23.00 4.52 3.60
N THR A 219 -23.90 4.13 4.50
CA THR A 219 -23.74 4.35 5.94
C THR A 219 -22.54 3.58 6.47
N THR A 220 -21.96 4.06 7.57
CA THR A 220 -20.82 3.38 8.21
C THR A 220 -21.19 1.94 8.60
N GLU A 221 -22.43 1.72 9.06
CA GLU A 221 -23.01 0.40 9.33
C GLU A 221 -23.07 -0.49 8.08
N ALA A 222 -23.67 -0.02 6.96
CA ALA A 222 -23.78 -0.81 5.74
C ALA A 222 -22.40 -1.19 5.16
N LEU A 223 -21.41 -0.29 5.25
CA LEU A 223 -20.04 -0.56 4.81
C LEU A 223 -19.30 -1.52 5.76
N VAL A 224 -19.54 -1.47 7.08
CA VAL A 224 -19.03 -2.45 8.06
C VAL A 224 -19.62 -3.84 7.81
N HIS A 225 -20.93 -3.93 7.58
CA HIS A 225 -21.60 -5.21 7.30
C HIS A 225 -21.18 -5.80 5.94
N LEU A 226 -20.95 -4.95 4.93
CA LEU A 226 -20.36 -5.35 3.64
C LEU A 226 -18.93 -5.88 3.81
N LEU A 227 -18.07 -5.18 4.54
CA LEU A 227 -16.71 -5.67 4.84
C LEU A 227 -16.74 -7.04 5.53
N ALA A 228 -17.62 -7.24 6.51
CA ALA A 228 -17.75 -8.52 7.20
C ALA A 228 -18.06 -9.67 6.23
N VAL A 229 -19.02 -9.50 5.33
CA VAL A 229 -19.37 -10.51 4.30
C VAL A 229 -18.19 -10.81 3.37
N VAL A 230 -17.47 -9.78 2.90
CA VAL A 230 -16.31 -9.96 2.00
C VAL A 230 -15.14 -10.65 2.72
N ILE A 231 -14.92 -10.35 4.01
CA ILE A 231 -13.86 -10.97 4.83
C ILE A 231 -14.18 -12.42 5.16
N GLU A 232 -15.43 -12.73 5.54
CA GLU A 232 -15.88 -14.11 5.80
C GLU A 232 -15.75 -15.00 4.56
N GLU A 233 -16.00 -14.46 3.36
CA GLU A 233 -15.85 -15.22 2.11
C GLU A 233 -14.37 -15.58 1.78
N HIS A 234 -13.40 -14.79 2.24
CA HIS A 234 -11.99 -14.93 1.86
C HIS A 234 -11.09 -15.54 2.94
N ARG A 235 -11.52 -15.55 4.22
CA ARG A 235 -10.76 -16.21 5.29
C ARG A 235 -11.12 -17.69 5.36
N ALA A 236 -10.14 -18.53 5.72
CA ALA A 236 -10.40 -19.92 6.09
C ALA A 236 -11.08 -19.97 7.47
N ALA A 237 -12.39 -19.69 7.52
CA ALA A 237 -13.18 -19.59 8.74
C ALA A 237 -13.22 -20.92 9.51
N ASP A 238 -13.34 -22.05 8.81
CA ASP A 238 -13.31 -23.40 9.38
C ASP A 238 -11.95 -23.72 10.03
N GLU A 239 -10.85 -23.26 9.42
CA GLU A 239 -9.49 -23.34 9.97
C GLU A 239 -9.20 -22.23 11.01
N ARG A 240 -10.23 -21.48 11.42
CA ARG A 240 -10.17 -20.36 12.39
C ARG A 240 -9.11 -19.32 12.05
N GLN A 241 -8.89 -19.03 10.77
CA GLN A 241 -7.86 -18.09 10.32
C GLN A 241 -8.07 -16.70 10.96
N PRO A 242 -7.05 -16.14 11.64
CA PRO A 242 -7.13 -14.80 12.22
C PRO A 242 -7.12 -13.71 11.14
N VAL A 243 -7.60 -12.53 11.49
CA VAL A 243 -7.68 -11.37 10.59
C VAL A 243 -6.90 -10.19 11.17
N VAL A 244 -6.12 -9.49 10.35
CA VAL A 244 -5.45 -8.24 10.73
C VAL A 244 -5.98 -7.11 9.85
N LEU A 245 -6.55 -6.09 10.47
CA LEU A 245 -7.19 -4.98 9.76
C LEU A 245 -6.20 -3.82 9.58
N VAL A 246 -6.09 -3.31 8.35
CA VAL A 246 -5.22 -2.18 7.97
C VAL A 246 -6.07 -1.06 7.38
N GLY A 247 -6.49 -0.13 8.23
CA GLY A 247 -7.31 1.02 7.83
C GLY A 247 -6.47 2.24 7.44
N HIS A 248 -6.92 3.00 6.45
CA HIS A 248 -6.45 4.37 6.19
C HIS A 248 -7.59 5.38 6.34
N SER A 249 -7.36 6.49 7.03
CA SER A 249 -8.35 7.59 7.17
C SER A 249 -9.67 7.07 7.75
N MET A 250 -10.81 7.35 7.11
CA MET A 250 -12.12 6.75 7.42
C MET A 250 -12.11 5.21 7.49
N GLY A 251 -11.21 4.54 6.77
CA GLY A 251 -11.04 3.09 6.84
C GLY A 251 -10.56 2.59 8.22
N CYS A 252 -9.87 3.42 9.00
CA CYS A 252 -9.54 3.14 10.40
C CYS A 252 -10.81 3.01 11.25
N SER A 253 -11.78 3.89 11.04
CA SER A 253 -13.07 3.88 11.75
C SER A 253 -13.87 2.60 11.46
N LEU A 254 -13.92 2.17 10.19
CA LEU A 254 -14.55 0.91 9.80
C LEU A 254 -13.83 -0.30 10.42
N ALA A 255 -12.49 -0.29 10.42
CA ALA A 255 -11.68 -1.35 11.04
C ALA A 255 -11.92 -1.46 12.55
N VAL A 256 -12.00 -0.34 13.27
CA VAL A 256 -12.29 -0.29 14.72
C VAL A 256 -13.68 -0.84 15.05
N LEU A 257 -14.68 -0.53 14.22
CA LEU A 257 -16.04 -1.07 14.38
C LEU A 257 -16.13 -2.59 14.14
N LEU A 258 -15.23 -3.18 13.36
CA LEU A 258 -15.11 -4.64 13.22
C LEU A 258 -14.24 -5.28 14.32
N ALA A 259 -13.20 -4.59 14.78
CA ALA A 259 -12.23 -5.11 15.74
C ALA A 259 -12.74 -5.10 17.18
N SER A 260 -13.43 -4.05 17.62
CA SER A 260 -13.65 -3.78 19.04
C SER A 260 -14.83 -4.56 19.65
N PRO A 261 -14.63 -5.27 20.78
CA PRO A 261 -15.70 -5.91 21.55
C PRO A 261 -16.80 -4.96 22.05
N THR A 262 -16.53 -3.65 22.15
CA THR A 262 -17.53 -2.63 22.55
C THR A 262 -18.27 -2.01 21.36
N SER A 263 -18.00 -2.47 20.13
CA SER A 263 -18.72 -2.06 18.93
C SER A 263 -20.13 -2.68 18.89
N PRO A 264 -21.17 -1.98 18.37
CA PRO A 264 -22.45 -2.61 18.05
C PRO A 264 -22.29 -3.76 17.02
N HIS A 265 -21.25 -3.72 16.19
CA HIS A 265 -20.95 -4.73 15.18
C HIS A 265 -19.92 -5.78 15.66
N ALA A 266 -19.61 -5.83 16.96
CA ALA A 266 -18.61 -6.76 17.52
C ALA A 266 -18.91 -8.23 17.20
N HIS A 267 -20.19 -8.59 17.08
CA HIS A 267 -20.67 -9.93 16.75
C HIS A 267 -20.27 -10.41 15.35
N LEU A 268 -19.80 -9.53 14.46
CA LEU A 268 -19.36 -9.89 13.11
C LEU A 268 -17.96 -10.53 13.11
N LEU A 269 -16.93 -9.77 13.50
CA LEU A 269 -15.51 -10.21 13.36
C LEU A 269 -14.65 -9.98 14.62
N SER A 270 -15.16 -9.37 15.69
CA SER A 270 -14.31 -8.95 16.83
C SER A 270 -13.60 -10.12 17.52
N GLN A 271 -14.10 -11.36 17.38
CA GLN A 271 -13.43 -12.54 17.92
C GLN A 271 -12.20 -12.99 17.11
N CYS A 272 -12.20 -12.84 15.78
CA CYS A 272 -11.11 -13.29 14.90
C CYS A 272 -10.06 -12.22 14.57
N VAL A 273 -10.31 -10.94 14.88
CA VAL A 273 -9.34 -9.86 14.62
C VAL A 273 -8.16 -9.94 15.59
N SER A 274 -7.01 -10.42 15.13
CA SER A 274 -5.79 -10.58 15.93
C SER A 274 -4.98 -9.28 16.09
N GLY A 275 -5.21 -8.26 15.26
CA GLY A 275 -4.56 -6.96 15.40
C GLY A 275 -5.12 -5.87 14.48
N LEU A 276 -4.78 -4.62 14.79
CA LEU A 276 -5.24 -3.42 14.08
C LEU A 276 -4.08 -2.49 13.73
N ILE A 277 -4.01 -2.08 12.46
CA ILE A 277 -3.17 -0.98 11.99
C ILE A 277 -4.09 0.18 11.58
N ALA A 278 -3.88 1.36 12.16
CA ALA A 278 -4.65 2.56 11.85
C ALA A 278 -3.71 3.67 11.32
N ILE A 279 -3.83 3.95 10.03
CA ILE A 279 -3.01 4.90 9.27
C ILE A 279 -3.82 6.19 9.07
N CYS A 280 -3.34 7.33 9.58
CA CYS A 280 -4.09 8.58 9.61
C CYS A 280 -5.47 8.42 10.30
N PRO A 281 -5.55 7.93 11.55
CA PRO A 281 -6.82 7.66 12.21
C PRO A 281 -7.62 8.94 12.52
N GLN A 282 -8.95 8.84 12.48
CA GLN A 282 -9.86 9.82 13.07
C GLN A 282 -10.32 9.30 14.45
N ALA A 283 -10.05 10.07 15.52
CA ALA A 283 -10.27 9.62 16.89
C ALA A 283 -11.75 9.77 17.34
N GLU A 284 -12.37 10.90 17.00
CA GLU A 284 -13.74 11.24 17.39
C GLU A 284 -14.63 11.45 16.15
N PRO A 285 -15.95 11.18 16.23
CA PRO A 285 -16.87 11.45 15.13
C PRO A 285 -16.94 12.94 14.76
N PRO A 286 -17.43 13.29 13.55
CA PRO A 286 -17.64 14.68 13.16
C PRO A 286 -18.58 15.38 14.16
N THR A 287 -18.14 16.52 14.71
CA THR A 287 -18.95 17.34 15.63
C THR A 287 -20.23 17.83 14.96
N GLU A 288 -21.26 18.21 15.74
CA GLU A 288 -22.50 18.80 15.22
C GLU A 288 -22.30 19.85 14.11
N LYS A 289 -21.30 20.74 14.27
CA LYS A 289 -21.00 21.79 13.30
C LYS A 289 -20.46 21.21 11.99
N GLN A 290 -19.62 20.18 12.07
CA GLN A 290 -19.12 19.45 10.91
C GLN A 290 -20.23 18.60 10.28
N VAL A 291 -21.10 17.95 11.06
CA VAL A 291 -22.28 17.23 10.58
C VAL A 291 -23.21 18.16 9.79
N LYS A 292 -23.56 19.33 10.34
CA LYS A 292 -24.38 20.34 9.66
C LYS A 292 -23.75 20.81 8.34
N GLN A 293 -22.41 20.94 8.29
CA GLN A 293 -21.67 21.24 7.06
C GLN A 293 -21.65 20.07 6.05
N LEU A 294 -21.41 18.84 6.50
CA LEU A 294 -21.38 17.63 5.65
C LEU A 294 -22.76 17.30 5.09
N GLN A 295 -23.83 17.44 5.89
CA GLN A 295 -25.21 17.32 5.45
C GLN A 295 -25.55 18.36 4.38
N TYR A 296 -25.15 19.63 4.55
CA TYR A 296 -25.30 20.67 3.54
C TYR A 296 -24.53 20.35 2.25
N LEU A 297 -23.24 19.99 2.34
CA LEU A 297 -22.44 19.62 1.16
C LEU A 297 -22.97 18.37 0.45
N SER A 298 -23.62 17.46 1.18
CA SER A 298 -24.23 16.25 0.63
C SER A 298 -25.64 16.48 0.07
N SER A 299 -26.30 17.61 0.39
CA SER A 299 -27.57 18.00 -0.24
C SER A 299 -27.39 18.75 -1.57
N VAL A 300 -26.19 19.29 -1.84
CA VAL A 300 -25.85 19.92 -3.12
C VAL A 300 -25.97 18.88 -4.26
N PRO A 301 -26.73 19.16 -5.35
CA PRO A 301 -26.81 18.27 -6.51
C PRO A 301 -25.43 17.90 -7.05
N PRO A 302 -25.12 16.61 -7.34
CA PRO A 302 -23.77 16.17 -7.68
C PRO A 302 -23.11 16.95 -8.83
N VAL A 303 -23.88 17.37 -9.85
CA VAL A 303 -23.39 18.17 -10.99
C VAL A 303 -22.84 19.54 -10.55
N LEU A 304 -23.42 20.14 -9.52
CA LEU A 304 -22.93 21.39 -8.92
C LEU A 304 -21.73 21.13 -8.01
N PHE A 305 -21.74 20.02 -7.26
CA PHE A 305 -20.58 19.60 -6.46
C PHE A 305 -19.36 19.26 -7.35
N ASP A 306 -19.58 18.71 -8.55
CA ASP A 306 -18.56 18.50 -9.57
C ASP A 306 -17.99 19.81 -10.14
N LEU A 307 -18.78 20.90 -10.20
CA LEU A 307 -18.26 22.23 -10.54
C LEU A 307 -17.35 22.75 -9.41
N LEU A 308 -17.78 22.62 -8.15
CA LEU A 308 -16.99 23.03 -6.98
C LEU A 308 -15.69 22.23 -6.85
N ARG A 309 -15.73 20.90 -7.03
CA ARG A 309 -14.52 20.06 -7.04
C ARG A 309 -13.59 20.41 -8.20
N ARG A 310 -14.09 20.63 -9.42
CA ARG A 310 -13.26 21.12 -10.55
C ARG A 310 -12.62 22.47 -10.25
N TRP A 311 -13.25 23.33 -9.46
CA TRP A 311 -12.65 24.58 -9.00
C TRP A 311 -11.56 24.36 -7.93
N ASP A 312 -11.77 23.48 -6.94
CA ASP A 312 -10.75 23.14 -5.93
C ASP A 312 -9.52 22.41 -6.52
N ARG A 313 -9.69 21.70 -7.66
CA ARG A 313 -8.60 21.09 -8.45
C ARG A 313 -7.84 22.08 -9.36
N ARG A 314 -8.21 23.37 -9.43
CA ARG A 314 -7.47 24.38 -10.21
C ARG A 314 -6.02 24.49 -9.72
N GLY A 315 -5.07 24.40 -10.66
CA GLY A 315 -3.64 24.33 -10.37
C GLY A 315 -3.06 22.91 -10.39
N GLY A 316 -3.89 21.88 -10.60
CA GLY A 316 -3.44 20.49 -10.73
C GLY A 316 -2.67 20.02 -9.51
N ILE A 317 -1.40 19.65 -9.68
CA ILE A 317 -0.49 19.21 -8.62
C ILE A 317 -0.20 20.28 -7.55
N ALA A 318 -0.46 21.56 -7.85
CA ALA A 318 -0.36 22.69 -6.91
C ALA A 318 -1.74 23.20 -6.47
N SER A 319 -2.82 22.46 -6.75
CA SER A 319 -4.18 22.85 -6.35
C SER A 319 -4.41 22.70 -4.85
N LYS A 320 -5.34 23.49 -4.30
CA LYS A 320 -5.74 23.37 -2.89
C LYS A 320 -6.27 21.98 -2.55
N SER A 321 -6.92 21.31 -3.51
CA SER A 321 -7.37 19.91 -3.35
C SER A 321 -6.23 18.90 -3.12
N VAL A 322 -5.04 19.16 -3.67
CA VAL A 322 -3.88 18.27 -3.58
C VAL A 322 -3.06 18.65 -2.35
N LEU A 323 -2.68 19.92 -2.20
CA LEU A 323 -1.81 20.38 -1.11
C LEU A 323 -2.43 20.16 0.28
N ARG A 324 -3.76 20.17 0.39
CA ARG A 324 -4.49 19.80 1.63
C ARG A 324 -4.27 18.35 2.08
N MET A 325 -3.96 17.44 1.15
CA MET A 325 -3.75 16.01 1.41
C MET A 325 -2.27 15.64 1.45
N THR A 326 -1.44 16.34 0.67
CA THR A 326 0.00 16.06 0.53
C THR A 326 0.91 16.97 1.34
N GLY A 327 0.40 18.08 1.87
CA GLY A 327 1.24 19.17 2.35
C GLY A 327 1.87 19.97 1.20
N ALA A 328 2.46 21.13 1.54
CA ALA A 328 3.10 22.03 0.58
C ALA A 328 4.44 21.51 0.04
N ASP A 329 5.09 20.60 0.76
CA ASP A 329 6.50 20.21 0.58
C ASP A 329 6.69 18.78 0.04
N ALA A 330 5.61 18.02 -0.19
CA ALA A 330 5.69 16.67 -0.75
C ALA A 330 6.30 16.65 -2.17
N ASP A 331 6.85 15.51 -2.56
CA ASP A 331 7.41 15.33 -3.89
C ASP A 331 6.36 15.43 -5.02
N VAL A 332 6.83 15.54 -6.26
CA VAL A 332 5.98 15.75 -7.44
C VAL A 332 5.16 14.50 -7.81
N GLU A 333 5.64 13.30 -7.49
CA GLU A 333 4.94 12.04 -7.78
C GLU A 333 3.75 11.87 -6.83
N THR A 334 3.94 12.06 -5.53
CA THR A 334 2.88 12.11 -4.51
C THR A 334 1.77 13.10 -4.88
N ARG A 335 2.13 14.31 -5.34
CA ARG A 335 1.15 15.31 -5.80
C ARG A 335 0.41 14.89 -7.08
N ARG A 336 1.06 14.17 -8.00
CA ARG A 336 0.41 13.59 -9.21
C ARG A 336 -0.56 12.47 -8.83
N MET A 337 -0.15 11.54 -7.96
CA MET A 337 -1.00 10.45 -7.49
C MET A 337 -2.23 10.96 -6.72
N GLN A 338 -2.05 11.95 -5.84
CA GLN A 338 -3.18 12.59 -5.17
C GLN A 338 -4.13 13.31 -6.14
N LEU A 339 -3.60 13.96 -7.18
CA LEU A 339 -4.45 14.57 -8.21
C LEU A 339 -5.29 13.49 -8.91
N LEU A 340 -4.67 12.39 -9.34
CA LEU A 340 -5.35 11.25 -9.97
C LEU A 340 -6.49 10.71 -9.10
N PHE A 341 -6.24 10.45 -7.80
CA PHE A 341 -7.29 10.02 -6.88
C PHE A 341 -8.40 11.08 -6.70
N ASN A 342 -8.05 12.38 -6.69
CA ASN A 342 -9.01 13.48 -6.66
C ASN A 342 -9.88 13.58 -7.94
N GLU A 343 -9.42 13.01 -9.07
CA GLU A 343 -10.15 12.97 -10.34
C GLU A 343 -11.03 11.72 -10.48
N GLN A 344 -10.53 10.55 -10.06
CA GLN A 344 -11.29 9.28 -10.02
C GLN A 344 -12.44 9.29 -8.99
N SER A 345 -12.25 9.99 -7.86
CA SER A 345 -13.19 10.07 -6.75
C SER A 345 -14.51 10.76 -7.15
N ARG A 346 -15.59 9.97 -7.26
CA ARG A 346 -16.91 10.39 -7.78
C ARG A 346 -17.71 11.20 -6.75
N SER A 347 -18.23 12.37 -7.15
CA SER A 347 -19.02 13.26 -6.27
C SER A 347 -20.21 12.57 -5.59
N ALA A 348 -21.07 11.89 -6.36
CA ALA A 348 -22.29 11.28 -5.85
C ALA A 348 -22.06 10.11 -4.86
N VAL A 349 -20.86 9.50 -4.90
CA VAL A 349 -20.39 8.45 -3.98
C VAL A 349 -19.79 9.11 -2.73
N TRP A 350 -18.89 10.08 -2.93
CA TRP A 350 -18.28 10.83 -1.85
C TRP A 350 -19.32 11.49 -0.95
N GLN A 351 -20.36 12.13 -1.53
CA GLN A 351 -21.46 12.74 -0.76
C GLN A 351 -22.27 11.71 0.03
N ARG A 352 -22.49 10.50 -0.52
CA ARG A 352 -23.19 9.41 0.19
C ARG A 352 -22.40 8.93 1.40
N MET A 353 -21.11 8.62 1.22
CA MET A 353 -20.23 8.20 2.31
C MET A 353 -20.02 9.32 3.35
N ALA A 354 -19.88 10.58 2.90
CA ALA A 354 -19.74 11.75 3.77
C ALA A 354 -21.01 12.04 4.60
N ARG A 355 -22.21 11.73 4.08
CA ARG A 355 -23.45 11.72 4.86
C ARG A 355 -23.52 10.49 5.78
N GLY A 356 -23.15 9.32 5.28
CA GLY A 356 -23.20 8.03 6.00
C GLY A 356 -22.22 7.88 7.16
N MET A 357 -21.26 8.79 7.29
CA MET A 357 -20.35 8.91 8.44
C MET A 357 -20.81 9.90 9.52
N CYS A 358 -21.85 10.69 9.26
CA CYS A 358 -22.36 11.64 10.24
C CYS A 358 -23.17 10.89 11.31
N PRO A 359 -22.85 11.02 12.62
CA PRO A 359 -23.75 10.57 13.67
C PRO A 359 -25.03 11.42 13.71
N ASP A 360 -26.09 10.86 14.28
CA ASP A 360 -27.18 11.65 14.84
C ASP A 360 -26.80 12.20 16.22
N TYR A 361 -27.30 13.39 16.55
CA TYR A 361 -27.09 14.11 17.81
C TYR A 361 -28.42 14.46 18.50
N SER A 362 -29.56 13.96 18.00
CA SER A 362 -30.90 14.18 18.56
C SER A 362 -30.99 14.01 20.09
N ASP A 363 -30.40 12.93 20.62
CA ASP A 363 -30.35 12.61 22.05
C ASP A 363 -29.11 13.16 22.78
N GLY A 364 -28.46 14.21 22.24
CA GLY A 364 -27.27 14.86 22.81
C GLY A 364 -25.97 14.04 22.83
N SER A 365 -26.05 12.76 22.44
CA SER A 365 -24.92 11.84 22.31
C SER A 365 -24.83 11.34 20.86
N PRO A 366 -23.61 11.19 20.28
CA PRO A 366 -23.45 10.77 18.90
C PRO A 366 -23.87 9.31 18.71
N LYS A 367 -24.90 9.08 17.88
CA LYS A 367 -25.41 7.74 17.54
C LYS A 367 -25.15 7.43 16.06
N GLY A 368 -24.59 6.24 15.78
CA GLY A 368 -24.16 5.85 14.43
C GLY A 368 -22.97 6.66 13.92
N GLY A 369 -22.71 6.59 12.61
CA GLY A 369 -21.56 7.25 11.99
C GLY A 369 -20.21 6.69 12.44
N LEU A 370 -19.18 7.53 12.51
CA LEU A 370 -17.83 7.12 12.94
C LEU A 370 -17.77 6.78 14.45
N PRO A 371 -16.91 5.82 14.88
CA PRO A 371 -16.70 5.51 16.29
C PRO A 371 -16.00 6.65 17.03
N GLY A 372 -16.38 6.84 18.29
CA GLY A 372 -15.66 7.66 19.26
C GLY A 372 -15.02 6.84 20.38
N ARG A 373 -14.70 7.51 21.51
CA ARG A 373 -13.99 6.95 22.67
C ARG A 373 -14.43 5.52 23.06
N GLN A 374 -15.74 5.29 23.21
CA GLN A 374 -16.30 4.00 23.67
C GLN A 374 -15.84 2.79 22.85
N VAL A 375 -15.75 2.93 21.52
CA VAL A 375 -15.38 1.82 20.64
C VAL A 375 -13.86 1.66 20.60
N TRP A 376 -13.12 2.77 20.52
CA TRP A 376 -11.65 2.76 20.61
C TRP A 376 -11.15 2.15 21.93
N SER A 377 -11.75 2.50 23.07
CA SER A 377 -11.35 2.00 24.40
C SER A 377 -11.65 0.52 24.64
N GLY A 378 -12.44 -0.12 23.77
CA GLY A 378 -12.73 -1.57 23.87
C GLY A 378 -11.65 -2.47 23.26
N LEU A 379 -10.72 -1.93 22.47
CA LEU A 379 -9.71 -2.72 21.75
C LEU A 379 -8.79 -3.46 22.73
N ASN A 380 -8.77 -4.80 22.63
CA ASN A 380 -8.04 -5.70 23.53
C ASN A 380 -6.92 -6.50 22.82
N MET A 381 -6.56 -6.10 21.59
CA MET A 381 -5.54 -6.70 20.74
C MET A 381 -4.40 -5.70 20.45
N PRO A 382 -3.28 -6.12 19.84
CA PRO A 382 -2.23 -5.21 19.39
C PRO A 382 -2.74 -4.14 18.42
N VAL A 383 -2.38 -2.87 18.68
CA VAL A 383 -2.73 -1.71 17.85
C VAL A 383 -1.47 -0.93 17.45
N PHE A 384 -1.27 -0.71 16.15
CA PHE A 384 -0.27 0.24 15.63
C PHE A 384 -0.95 1.47 15.04
N LEU A 385 -0.61 2.65 15.55
CA LEU A 385 -1.14 3.94 15.11
C LEU A 385 -0.03 4.72 14.38
N THR A 386 -0.33 5.26 13.19
CA THR A 386 0.61 6.10 12.46
C THR A 386 -0.07 7.29 11.79
N ALA A 387 0.59 8.44 11.73
CA ALA A 387 0.09 9.66 11.09
C ALA A 387 1.23 10.54 10.57
N GLY A 388 0.90 11.53 9.76
CA GLY A 388 1.85 12.52 9.24
C GLY A 388 1.94 13.74 10.15
N GLU A 389 3.14 14.26 10.35
CA GLU A 389 3.38 15.51 11.08
C GLU A 389 2.73 16.75 10.41
N MET A 390 2.48 16.67 9.10
CA MET A 390 1.82 17.71 8.29
C MET A 390 0.43 17.26 7.79
N ASP A 391 -0.25 16.34 8.48
CA ASP A 391 -1.61 15.92 8.14
C ASP A 391 -2.65 16.93 8.66
N ASP A 392 -3.14 17.82 7.80
CA ASP A 392 -4.21 18.78 8.13
C ASP A 392 -5.63 18.16 8.07
N VAL A 393 -5.77 16.89 7.65
CA VAL A 393 -7.06 16.22 7.42
C VAL A 393 -7.46 15.35 8.61
N THR A 394 -6.50 14.59 9.14
CA THR A 394 -6.60 13.80 10.38
C THR A 394 -5.32 14.01 11.19
N PRO A 395 -5.19 15.13 11.92
CA PRO A 395 -3.92 15.54 12.52
C PRO A 395 -3.33 14.53 13.48
N ALA A 396 -1.99 14.54 13.63
CA ALA A 396 -1.25 13.66 14.52
C ALA A 396 -1.72 13.68 16.00
N SER A 397 -2.44 14.72 16.42
CA SER A 397 -3.16 14.76 17.71
C SER A 397 -4.22 13.66 17.85
N ASN A 398 -4.85 13.19 16.76
CA ASN A 398 -5.73 12.03 16.77
C ASN A 398 -5.01 10.75 17.26
N VAL A 399 -3.72 10.58 16.95
CA VAL A 399 -2.94 9.44 17.44
C VAL A 399 -2.80 9.51 18.95
N LYS A 400 -2.42 10.68 19.51
CA LYS A 400 -2.40 10.90 20.96
C LYS A 400 -3.78 10.65 21.59
N ARG A 401 -4.84 11.18 20.95
CA ARG A 401 -6.23 11.04 21.40
C ARG A 401 -6.70 9.58 21.47
N VAL A 402 -6.32 8.75 20.50
CA VAL A 402 -6.61 7.30 20.54
C VAL A 402 -5.79 6.61 21.65
N VAL A 403 -4.54 7.01 21.91
CA VAL A 403 -3.74 6.48 23.04
C VAL A 403 -4.38 6.82 24.40
N GLU A 404 -4.91 8.05 24.57
CA GLU A 404 -5.73 8.43 25.75
C GLU A 404 -6.97 7.53 25.90
N PHE A 405 -7.60 7.13 24.78
CA PHE A 405 -8.78 6.28 24.79
C PHE A 405 -8.44 4.82 25.16
N LEU A 406 -7.22 4.37 24.80
CA LEU A 406 -6.68 3.06 25.13
C LEU A 406 -6.08 2.97 26.56
N GLY A 407 -6.25 4.01 27.37
CA GLY A 407 -5.82 4.03 28.77
C GLY A 407 -4.30 3.98 28.96
N ARG A 408 -3.53 4.46 27.98
CA ARG A 408 -2.06 4.50 28.04
C ARG A 408 -1.54 5.92 28.21
N ASP A 409 -0.37 6.06 28.83
CA ASP A 409 0.25 7.35 29.05
C ASP A 409 0.76 7.94 27.71
N VAL A 410 0.38 9.18 27.44
CA VAL A 410 0.79 9.96 26.26
C VAL A 410 2.09 10.75 26.48
N SER A 411 2.62 10.80 27.70
CA SER A 411 3.89 11.49 28.01
C SER A 411 5.05 10.99 27.13
N ALA A 412 5.08 9.68 26.85
CA ALA A 412 6.07 9.01 26.02
C ALA A 412 5.94 9.27 24.49
N ILE A 413 5.05 10.18 24.08
CA ILE A 413 4.84 10.60 22.68
C ILE A 413 5.38 12.04 22.44
N GLU A 414 5.79 12.73 23.50
CA GLU A 414 6.57 13.98 23.46
C GLU A 414 8.07 13.67 23.16
N PRO A 415 8.86 14.63 22.66
CA PRO A 415 10.22 14.32 22.19
C PRO A 415 11.18 13.96 23.32
N PRO A 416 12.04 12.92 23.17
CA PRO A 416 13.19 12.72 24.03
C PRO A 416 14.10 13.97 23.99
N SER A 417 14.62 14.35 25.14
CA SER A 417 15.75 15.30 25.22
C SER A 417 16.99 14.69 24.58
N GLU A 418 17.97 15.52 24.20
CA GLU A 418 19.14 15.13 23.39
C GLU A 418 20.16 14.19 24.09
N ARG A 419 19.75 13.43 25.12
CA ARG A 419 20.64 12.53 25.89
C ARG A 419 19.95 11.22 26.29
N ALA A 420 20.32 10.15 25.57
CA ALA A 420 19.96 8.75 25.80
C ALA A 420 18.47 8.41 25.59
N SER A 421 18.09 7.18 25.23
CA SER A 421 18.83 5.90 25.39
C SER A 421 18.78 4.99 24.16
N LEU A 422 19.58 3.91 24.22
CA LEU A 422 19.75 2.92 23.16
C LEU A 422 18.44 2.16 22.85
N PRO A 423 18.21 1.74 21.59
CA PRO A 423 17.11 0.83 21.28
C PRO A 423 17.35 -0.53 21.96
N ILE A 424 16.39 -0.99 22.78
CA ILE A 424 16.44 -2.31 23.41
C ILE A 424 16.08 -3.38 22.37
N ALA A 425 17.04 -3.68 21.49
CA ALA A 425 17.08 -4.84 20.62
C ALA A 425 18.09 -5.86 21.18
N ALA A 426 17.94 -6.20 22.47
CA ALA A 426 18.92 -6.92 23.27
C ALA A 426 18.27 -8.05 24.09
N ALA A 427 17.84 -9.09 23.38
CA ALA A 427 17.50 -10.39 23.97
C ALA A 427 17.88 -11.48 22.95
N PRO A 428 19.08 -12.10 23.05
CA PRO A 428 19.51 -13.09 22.08
C PRO A 428 18.72 -14.39 22.27
N PHE A 429 18.17 -14.93 21.18
CA PHE A 429 17.84 -16.35 21.12
C PHE A 429 19.15 -17.13 21.03
N VAL A 430 19.43 -17.96 22.05
CA VAL A 430 20.68 -18.73 22.16
C VAL A 430 20.37 -20.22 21.96
N PRO A 431 20.54 -20.78 20.75
CA PRO A 431 20.40 -22.21 20.49
C PRO A 431 21.68 -22.97 20.89
N ALA A 432 22.04 -22.94 22.18
CA ALA A 432 23.30 -23.50 22.69
C ALA A 432 23.12 -24.38 23.95
N SER A 433 22.02 -25.14 24.02
CA SER A 433 21.81 -26.14 25.08
C SER A 433 20.87 -27.28 24.65
N ILE A 434 21.26 -28.01 23.61
CA ILE A 434 21.08 -29.48 23.43
C ILE A 434 22.09 -29.86 22.33
N ILE A 435 23.28 -30.31 22.74
CA ILE A 435 24.12 -31.19 21.93
C ILE A 435 24.14 -32.51 22.70
N SER A 436 23.40 -33.49 22.20
CA SER A 436 23.41 -34.85 22.72
C SER A 436 23.15 -35.78 21.54
N GLU A 437 24.24 -36.39 21.09
CA GLU A 437 24.37 -37.60 20.28
C GLU A 437 23.47 -37.78 19.04
N VAL A 438 24.11 -37.92 17.89
CA VAL A 438 23.48 -38.15 16.58
C VAL A 438 23.01 -39.60 16.44
N PRO A 439 21.75 -39.84 16.07
CA PRO A 439 21.33 -41.04 15.35
C PRO A 439 21.14 -40.68 13.87
N THR A 440 21.98 -41.22 13.00
CA THR A 440 21.80 -41.12 11.54
C THR A 440 20.46 -41.74 11.15
N LYS A 441 19.55 -40.96 10.55
CA LYS A 441 18.33 -41.47 9.91
C LYS A 441 18.45 -41.41 8.39
N GLU A 442 18.06 -42.51 7.76
CA GLU A 442 18.36 -42.82 6.37
C GLU A 442 17.56 -41.95 5.38
N HIS A 443 18.14 -41.77 4.19
CA HIS A 443 17.47 -41.09 3.09
C HIS A 443 16.21 -41.86 2.65
N LYS A 444 15.05 -41.18 2.66
CA LYS A 444 13.91 -41.60 1.84
C LYS A 444 13.85 -40.76 0.57
N ASP A 445 14.00 -41.44 -0.56
CA ASP A 445 13.92 -40.83 -1.88
C ASP A 445 12.51 -40.27 -2.15
N SER A 446 12.46 -39.22 -2.97
CA SER A 446 11.26 -38.61 -3.51
C SER A 446 11.58 -38.04 -4.90
N GLY A 447 11.61 -38.95 -5.86
CA GLY A 447 11.75 -38.66 -7.28
C GLY A 447 10.57 -37.83 -7.80
N ILE A 448 10.86 -36.88 -8.70
CA ILE A 448 9.89 -36.12 -9.50
C ILE A 448 10.47 -36.03 -10.92
N ASP A 449 9.60 -36.18 -11.93
CA ASP A 449 9.97 -36.40 -13.35
C ASP A 449 10.80 -35.24 -13.95
N ALA A 450 11.62 -35.57 -14.96
CA ALA A 450 12.59 -34.68 -15.61
C ALA A 450 12.09 -34.06 -16.93
N LYS A 451 10.78 -34.12 -17.21
CA LYS A 451 10.20 -33.75 -18.52
C LYS A 451 9.80 -32.28 -18.69
N ASP A 452 9.71 -31.50 -17.61
CA ASP A 452 9.33 -30.08 -17.66
C ASP A 452 10.52 -29.14 -17.95
N LEU A 453 11.21 -29.36 -19.07
CA LEU A 453 12.19 -28.43 -19.64
C LEU A 453 11.91 -28.19 -21.14
N PRO A 454 11.92 -26.94 -21.62
CA PRO A 454 11.69 -26.64 -23.02
C PRO A 454 12.85 -27.13 -23.88
N ARG A 455 12.55 -27.93 -24.90
CA ARG A 455 13.54 -28.36 -25.90
C ARG A 455 13.85 -27.19 -26.85
N CYS A 456 15.14 -26.91 -27.05
CA CYS A 456 15.56 -26.21 -28.27
C CYS A 456 15.57 -27.19 -29.43
N GLU A 457 15.10 -26.75 -30.59
CA GLU A 457 15.10 -27.55 -31.82
C GLU A 457 16.48 -27.52 -32.49
N LYS A 458 17.03 -28.70 -32.79
CA LYS A 458 17.59 -29.10 -34.10
C LYS A 458 18.15 -30.52 -34.06
N ASP A 459 17.73 -31.31 -35.05
CA ASP A 459 18.46 -32.27 -35.91
C ASP A 459 19.73 -32.97 -35.32
N ASP A 460 19.95 -34.28 -35.42
CA ASP A 460 19.37 -35.29 -36.34
C ASP A 460 19.58 -36.75 -35.82
N LYS A 461 18.88 -37.74 -36.42
CA LYS A 461 19.10 -39.21 -36.42
C LYS A 461 19.18 -40.04 -35.11
N THR A 462 18.03 -40.60 -34.75
CA THR A 462 17.70 -42.05 -34.65
C THR A 462 18.79 -43.10 -34.31
N ILE A 463 18.54 -43.92 -33.26
CA ILE A 463 18.46 -45.41 -33.28
C ILE A 463 17.95 -45.94 -31.92
N GLU A 464 17.28 -47.10 -31.91
CA GLU A 464 16.60 -47.72 -30.76
C GLU A 464 17.45 -48.82 -30.07
N SER A 465 17.18 -49.13 -28.79
CA SER A 465 17.04 -50.52 -28.27
C SER A 465 16.71 -50.64 -26.77
N THR A 466 15.48 -51.09 -26.50
CA THR A 466 15.05 -52.20 -25.61
C THR A 466 15.71 -52.49 -24.24
N SER A 467 14.85 -52.79 -23.26
CA SER A 467 15.11 -53.19 -21.86
C SER A 467 15.29 -54.70 -21.62
N VAL A 468 15.96 -55.09 -20.51
CA VAL A 468 15.70 -56.34 -19.76
C VAL A 468 15.78 -56.08 -18.24
N SER A 469 15.00 -56.83 -17.46
CA SER A 469 14.97 -56.83 -15.98
C SER A 469 15.05 -58.25 -15.43
N THR A 470 15.59 -58.45 -14.22
CA THR A 470 15.57 -59.73 -13.46
C THR A 470 15.16 -59.51 -12.00
N ALA A 471 14.72 -60.57 -11.31
CA ALA A 471 14.15 -60.51 -9.95
C ALA A 471 14.37 -61.84 -9.18
N ASP A 472 14.33 -61.77 -7.84
CA ASP A 472 14.15 -62.83 -6.81
C ASP A 472 14.13 -62.11 -5.42
N GLY A 473 13.68 -62.63 -4.26
CA GLY A 473 13.08 -63.92 -3.85
C GLY A 473 13.61 -64.38 -2.45
N SER A 474 12.88 -64.96 -1.48
CA SER A 474 11.43 -65.16 -1.24
C SER A 474 11.19 -65.70 0.23
N LEU A 475 9.94 -65.98 0.64
CA LEU A 475 9.43 -66.57 1.93
C LEU A 475 9.50 -65.71 3.23
N VAL A 476 8.76 -65.93 4.36
CA VAL A 476 7.38 -66.45 4.74
C VAL A 476 7.38 -67.22 6.10
N SER A 477 6.26 -67.17 6.86
CA SER A 477 5.86 -67.97 8.07
C SER A 477 6.35 -67.59 9.49
N THR A 478 5.75 -68.03 10.62
CA THR A 478 4.37 -67.85 11.22
C THR A 478 4.21 -68.60 12.59
N GLU A 479 3.45 -68.04 13.57
CA GLU A 479 2.77 -68.71 14.74
C GLU A 479 3.63 -69.42 15.83
N ASP A 480 3.20 -69.85 17.04
CA ASP A 480 2.29 -69.38 18.16
C ASP A 480 2.51 -70.36 19.39
N GLY A 481 2.08 -70.26 20.68
CA GLY A 481 1.32 -69.31 21.53
C GLY A 481 1.01 -69.87 22.97
N THR A 482 0.28 -69.11 23.82
CA THR A 482 -0.23 -69.44 25.21
C THR A 482 0.82 -69.57 26.36
N ARG A 483 0.54 -69.50 27.70
CA ARG A 483 -0.71 -69.48 28.51
C ARG A 483 -0.54 -68.91 29.96
N GLU A 484 -1.60 -68.27 30.50
CA GLU A 484 -2.09 -68.07 31.91
C GLU A 484 -1.18 -67.87 33.17
N GLY A 485 -1.62 -66.93 34.05
CA GLY A 485 -1.19 -66.77 35.47
C GLY A 485 -1.81 -65.51 36.13
N SER A 486 -2.19 -65.53 37.44
CA SER A 486 -2.94 -64.43 38.08
C SER A 486 -2.73 -64.29 39.61
N MET A 487 -2.54 -63.06 40.12
CA MET A 487 -3.24 -62.44 41.28
C MET A 487 -2.64 -61.06 41.72
N THR A 488 -3.52 -60.09 41.98
CA THR A 488 -3.50 -58.98 43.00
C THR A 488 -2.15 -58.46 43.58
N THR A 489 -1.83 -57.15 43.72
CA THR A 489 -2.59 -56.00 44.30
C THR A 489 -1.97 -54.61 44.00
N ALA A 490 -2.75 -53.53 44.21
CA ALA A 490 -2.36 -52.17 44.67
C ALA A 490 -1.50 -51.21 43.79
N ASP A 491 -2.21 -50.23 43.20
CA ASP A 491 -1.93 -48.78 43.12
C ASP A 491 -0.54 -48.22 42.77
N GLY A 492 -0.46 -47.56 41.61
CA GLY A 492 0.60 -46.62 41.23
C GLY A 492 0.49 -46.17 39.76
N PRO A 493 0.01 -44.96 39.45
CA PRO A 493 -0.14 -44.51 38.06
C PRO A 493 1.21 -44.37 37.36
N LEU A 494 1.49 -45.27 36.41
CA LEU A 494 2.65 -45.18 35.52
C LEU A 494 2.57 -43.88 34.70
N LEU A 495 3.59 -43.04 34.84
CA LEU A 495 3.85 -41.92 33.94
C LEU A 495 4.25 -42.47 32.56
N SER A 496 3.26 -42.72 31.71
CA SER A 496 3.48 -42.97 30.28
C SER A 496 4.07 -41.71 29.66
N GLY A 497 5.41 -41.70 29.54
CA GLY A 497 6.18 -40.58 28.98
C GLY A 497 5.81 -40.33 27.53
N THR A 498 4.78 -39.51 27.30
CA THR A 498 4.36 -39.09 25.97
C THR A 498 5.50 -38.29 25.35
N SER A 499 6.15 -38.87 24.35
CA SER A 499 7.21 -38.23 23.56
C SER A 499 6.60 -37.14 22.69
N THR A 500 6.32 -35.98 23.31
CA THR A 500 5.82 -34.79 22.64
C THR A 500 6.85 -34.32 21.61
N SER A 501 6.57 -34.62 20.34
CA SER A 501 7.31 -34.06 19.21
C SER A 501 7.19 -32.54 19.25
N SER A 502 8.22 -31.86 19.73
CA SER A 502 8.23 -30.41 19.93
C SER A 502 8.02 -29.70 18.60
N SER A 503 6.86 -29.06 18.43
CA SER A 503 6.51 -28.34 17.22
C SER A 503 7.43 -27.12 17.07
N THR A 504 8.29 -27.13 16.05
CA THR A 504 9.25 -26.07 15.73
C THR A 504 8.60 -24.81 15.15
N THR A 505 7.28 -24.67 15.30
CA THR A 505 6.48 -23.53 14.83
C THR A 505 6.16 -22.62 16.01
N PRO A 506 6.52 -21.32 15.97
CA PRO A 506 6.13 -20.39 17.02
C PRO A 506 4.60 -20.18 16.99
N PRO A 507 3.91 -20.20 18.13
CA PRO A 507 2.48 -19.91 18.18
C PRO A 507 2.21 -18.42 17.91
N PRO A 508 1.02 -18.05 17.41
CA PRO A 508 0.58 -16.66 17.36
C PRO A 508 0.59 -16.01 18.76
N HIS A 509 0.76 -14.69 18.82
CA HIS A 509 0.74 -13.98 20.10
C HIS A 509 -0.69 -13.93 20.69
N PRO A 510 -0.83 -13.97 22.02
CA PRO A 510 -2.13 -13.88 22.67
C PRO A 510 -2.75 -12.50 22.45
N ARG A 511 -4.08 -12.45 22.28
CA ARG A 511 -4.83 -11.18 22.14
C ARG A 511 -4.74 -10.36 23.43
N LYS A 512 -3.78 -9.44 23.45
CA LYS A 512 -3.50 -8.50 24.54
C LYS A 512 -3.32 -7.12 23.94
N LEU A 513 -3.86 -6.08 24.60
CA LEU A 513 -3.63 -4.70 24.20
C LEU A 513 -2.13 -4.35 24.35
N VAL A 514 -1.51 -4.04 23.22
CA VAL A 514 -0.16 -3.52 23.08
C VAL A 514 -0.26 -2.35 22.10
N VAL A 515 0.20 -1.16 22.48
CA VAL A 515 0.09 0.03 21.62
C VAL A 515 1.47 0.44 21.11
N LYS A 516 1.58 0.64 19.80
CA LYS A 516 2.73 1.28 19.14
C LYS A 516 2.26 2.55 18.44
N THR A 517 3.11 3.57 18.45
CA THR A 517 2.87 4.78 17.65
C THR A 517 4.11 5.17 16.85
N ALA A 518 3.89 5.72 15.65
CA ALA A 518 4.92 6.37 14.85
C ALA A 518 4.34 7.61 14.16
N ILE A 519 4.99 8.77 14.32
CA ILE A 519 4.65 9.98 13.56
C ILE A 519 5.70 10.15 12.48
N MET A 520 5.25 10.11 11.22
CA MET A 520 6.10 10.35 10.06
C MET A 520 6.48 11.85 10.02
N PRO A 521 7.77 12.20 9.91
CA PRO A 521 8.24 13.58 9.96
C PRO A 521 7.86 14.35 8.70
N LYS A 522 7.99 15.68 8.73
CA LYS A 522 7.85 16.53 7.53
C LYS A 522 8.68 15.98 6.36
N PRO A 523 8.15 15.91 5.13
CA PRO A 523 6.91 16.53 4.65
C PRO A 523 5.65 15.64 4.77
N ALA A 524 5.66 14.57 5.56
CA ALA A 524 4.57 13.58 5.59
C ALA A 524 3.21 14.17 6.02
N ALA A 525 2.21 14.03 5.15
CA ALA A 525 0.82 14.42 5.36
C ALA A 525 -0.12 13.23 5.11
N HIS A 526 -1.43 13.47 4.93
CA HIS A 526 -2.46 12.44 4.77
C HIS A 526 -2.18 11.41 3.64
N SER A 527 -1.45 11.81 2.60
CA SER A 527 -1.03 10.97 1.47
C SER A 527 0.14 10.01 1.75
N LEU A 528 0.64 9.93 2.99
CA LEU A 528 1.82 9.15 3.39
C LEU A 528 1.78 7.65 3.02
N LEU A 529 0.60 7.10 2.75
CA LEU A 529 0.39 5.71 2.36
C LEU A 529 1.03 5.37 1.00
N PHE A 530 1.07 6.34 0.08
CA PHE A 530 1.58 6.16 -1.28
C PHE A 530 2.70 7.13 -1.68
N ALA A 531 3.14 8.02 -0.78
CA ALA A 531 4.37 8.79 -1.00
C ALA A 531 5.60 7.87 -0.96
N PRO A 532 6.58 7.98 -1.89
CA PRO A 532 7.68 7.02 -1.99
C PRO A 532 8.52 6.88 -0.70
N SER A 533 8.85 8.01 -0.06
CA SER A 533 9.69 8.06 1.15
C SER A 533 9.00 7.43 2.38
N THR A 534 7.71 7.72 2.61
CA THR A 534 7.00 7.23 3.80
C THR A 534 6.39 5.85 3.62
N SER A 535 5.91 5.50 2.43
CA SER A 535 5.29 4.17 2.19
C SER A 535 6.24 3.01 2.49
N ARG A 536 7.53 3.18 2.18
CA ARG A 536 8.61 2.25 2.54
C ARG A 536 8.79 2.09 4.05
N ILE A 537 8.81 3.21 4.78
CA ILE A 537 8.91 3.22 6.25
C ILE A 537 7.70 2.53 6.87
N ILE A 538 6.49 2.85 6.39
CA ILE A 538 5.23 2.30 6.88
C ILE A 538 5.17 0.78 6.63
N ALA A 539 5.53 0.31 5.44
CA ALA A 539 5.58 -1.12 5.13
C ALA A 539 6.56 -1.88 6.05
N GLY A 540 7.75 -1.32 6.30
CA GLY A 540 8.73 -1.90 7.21
C GLY A 540 8.24 -1.93 8.67
N LEU A 541 7.71 -0.82 9.19
CA LEU A 541 7.17 -0.75 10.55
C LEU A 541 5.97 -1.69 10.76
N ILE A 542 5.08 -1.80 9.78
CA ILE A 542 3.95 -2.75 9.81
C ILE A 542 4.48 -4.20 9.79
N GLY A 543 5.43 -4.52 8.92
CA GLY A 543 6.02 -5.87 8.85
C GLY A 543 6.71 -6.31 10.13
N THR A 544 7.46 -5.40 10.79
CA THR A 544 8.01 -5.62 12.13
C THR A 544 6.91 -5.78 13.18
N PHE A 545 5.89 -4.91 13.18
CA PHE A 545 4.79 -5.00 14.15
C PHE A 545 4.00 -6.31 14.06
N PHE A 546 3.77 -6.80 12.84
CA PHE A 546 3.15 -8.10 12.59
C PHE A 546 3.95 -9.25 13.22
N ALA A 547 5.27 -9.27 13.01
CA ALA A 547 6.17 -10.30 13.53
C ALA A 547 6.32 -10.24 15.06
N ASP A 548 6.50 -9.04 15.62
CA ASP A 548 6.85 -8.84 17.03
C ASP A 548 5.65 -8.94 18.00
N TYR A 549 4.42 -8.71 17.50
CA TYR A 549 3.24 -8.55 18.36
C TYR A 549 1.98 -9.29 17.92
N ILE A 550 1.86 -9.76 16.67
CA ILE A 550 0.65 -10.49 16.21
C ILE A 550 0.95 -11.98 16.01
N ASP A 551 1.90 -12.30 15.13
CA ASP A 551 2.24 -13.68 14.79
C ASP A 551 3.68 -13.74 14.25
N PRO A 552 4.63 -14.38 14.96
CA PRO A 552 6.03 -14.49 14.51
C PRO A 552 6.17 -15.14 13.13
N ARG A 553 5.18 -15.92 12.68
CA ARG A 553 5.16 -16.54 11.36
C ARG A 553 4.96 -15.53 10.23
N LEU A 554 4.53 -14.29 10.52
CA LEU A 554 4.51 -13.18 9.57
C LEU A 554 5.89 -12.55 9.33
N SER A 555 6.89 -12.94 10.13
CA SER A 555 8.29 -12.56 9.88
C SER A 555 8.81 -13.26 8.62
N LEU A 556 9.09 -12.49 7.56
CA LEU A 556 9.72 -13.03 6.35
C LEU A 556 11.06 -13.70 6.65
N ALA A 557 11.78 -13.23 7.67
CA ALA A 557 12.99 -13.86 8.18
C ALA A 557 12.75 -15.28 8.70
N TRP A 558 11.66 -15.49 9.46
CA TRP A 558 11.25 -16.81 9.92
C TRP A 558 10.75 -17.68 8.76
N GLN A 559 9.85 -17.18 7.91
CA GLN A 559 9.32 -17.95 6.76
C GLN A 559 10.44 -18.41 5.83
N LEU A 560 11.37 -17.52 5.51
CA LEU A 560 12.50 -17.85 4.65
C LEU A 560 13.51 -18.81 5.31
N SER A 561 13.48 -18.96 6.64
CA SER A 561 14.23 -20.00 7.36
C SER A 561 13.49 -21.33 7.34
N TYR A 562 12.21 -21.34 7.76
CA TYR A 562 11.33 -22.51 7.80
C TYR A 562 11.19 -23.19 6.42
N LEU A 563 11.13 -22.40 5.35
CA LEU A 563 11.01 -22.88 3.97
C LEU A 563 12.36 -23.24 3.31
N SER A 564 13.48 -23.20 4.05
CA SER A 564 14.73 -23.83 3.64
C SER A 564 14.77 -25.29 4.11
N THR A 565 14.13 -26.18 3.35
CA THR A 565 14.51 -27.60 3.43
C THR A 565 15.79 -27.82 2.63
N GLU A 566 16.83 -28.28 3.31
CA GLU A 566 18.10 -28.67 2.70
C GLU A 566 17.89 -29.98 1.91
N GLY A 567 18.43 -30.07 0.68
CA GLY A 567 18.35 -31.32 -0.11
C GLY A 567 18.37 -31.21 -1.63
N LYS A 568 17.98 -30.08 -2.25
CA LYS A 568 18.03 -29.89 -3.72
C LYS A 568 18.62 -28.52 -4.11
N TRP A 569 19.83 -28.22 -3.60
CA TRP A 569 20.40 -26.86 -3.54
C TRP A 569 21.29 -26.42 -4.71
N ASP A 570 21.99 -27.33 -5.41
CA ASP A 570 23.12 -26.94 -6.28
C ASP A 570 22.68 -26.45 -7.68
N VAL A 571 22.05 -27.32 -8.49
CA VAL A 571 21.84 -27.10 -9.94
C VAL A 571 21.06 -25.82 -10.27
N LYS A 572 19.87 -25.61 -9.65
CA LYS A 572 19.02 -24.43 -9.92
C LYS A 572 19.55 -23.12 -9.29
N ASN A 573 20.63 -23.17 -8.53
CA ASN A 573 21.38 -21.99 -8.10
C ASN A 573 22.57 -21.72 -9.05
N LEU A 574 23.22 -22.75 -9.60
CA LEU A 574 24.37 -22.60 -10.51
C LEU A 574 24.03 -21.79 -11.78
N GLU A 575 22.92 -22.07 -12.46
CA GLU A 575 22.50 -21.31 -13.66
C GLU A 575 22.31 -19.81 -13.34
N LYS A 576 21.59 -19.53 -12.24
CA LYS A 576 21.34 -18.16 -11.76
C LYS A 576 22.62 -17.47 -11.32
N TRP A 577 23.56 -18.21 -10.73
CA TRP A 577 24.86 -17.72 -10.35
C TRP A 577 25.74 -17.44 -11.57
N LYS A 578 25.71 -18.28 -12.62
CA LYS A 578 26.43 -18.03 -13.89
C LYS A 578 25.88 -16.78 -14.59
N ALA A 579 24.56 -16.64 -14.69
CA ALA A 579 23.89 -15.47 -15.27
C ALA A 579 24.09 -14.15 -14.48
N VAL A 580 24.60 -14.20 -13.25
CA VAL A 580 24.96 -13.02 -12.47
C VAL A 580 26.40 -12.57 -12.79
N GLN A 581 26.54 -11.28 -13.12
CA GLN A 581 27.84 -10.63 -13.33
C GLN A 581 28.80 -10.91 -12.13
N PRO A 582 30.05 -11.34 -12.37
CA PRO A 582 31.01 -11.66 -11.30
C PRO A 582 31.25 -10.54 -10.28
N VAL A 583 31.56 -9.33 -10.78
CA VAL A 583 31.99 -8.15 -10.01
C VAL A 583 31.31 -6.90 -10.58
N SER A 584 30.85 -5.98 -9.72
CA SER A 584 30.17 -4.73 -10.10
C SER A 584 31.12 -3.64 -10.65
N ALA A 585 30.52 -2.57 -11.17
CA ALA A 585 31.18 -1.28 -11.31
C ALA A 585 31.59 -0.72 -9.91
N PRO A 586 32.46 0.31 -9.83
CA PRO A 586 32.80 0.97 -8.57
C PRO A 586 31.56 1.52 -7.86
N ILE A 587 31.51 1.39 -6.53
CA ILE A 587 30.46 1.95 -5.67
C ILE A 587 31.12 2.96 -4.73
N ALA A 588 30.78 4.24 -4.90
CA ALA A 588 31.29 5.40 -4.16
C ALA A 588 32.84 5.46 -4.02
N ASN A 589 33.59 4.87 -4.96
CA ASN A 589 35.04 4.68 -4.89
C ASN A 589 35.56 4.01 -3.61
N VAL A 590 34.74 3.17 -2.96
CA VAL A 590 35.14 2.32 -1.82
C VAL A 590 34.95 0.84 -2.14
N PHE A 591 33.85 0.46 -2.80
CA PHE A 591 33.45 -0.96 -2.92
C PHE A 591 33.30 -1.48 -4.35
N ARG A 592 33.29 -2.80 -4.48
CA ARG A 592 32.65 -3.56 -5.56
C ARG A 592 31.80 -4.68 -4.99
N ALA A 593 30.54 -4.76 -5.39
CA ALA A 593 29.64 -5.85 -5.05
C ALA A 593 29.91 -7.07 -5.94
N MET A 594 29.99 -8.25 -5.34
CA MET A 594 30.43 -9.49 -5.99
C MET A 594 29.49 -10.66 -5.71
N LYS A 595 29.41 -11.62 -6.63
CA LYS A 595 28.88 -12.96 -6.31
C LYS A 595 29.98 -13.78 -5.61
N THR A 596 29.61 -14.81 -4.84
CA THR A 596 30.60 -15.75 -4.27
C THR A 596 31.43 -16.36 -5.40
N LEU A 597 32.70 -16.62 -5.17
CA LEU A 597 33.50 -17.45 -6.07
C LEU A 597 33.07 -18.93 -5.96
N ARG A 598 33.54 -19.76 -6.88
CA ARG A 598 33.52 -21.24 -6.79
C ARG A 598 34.90 -21.76 -7.20
N GLU A 599 35.40 -22.85 -6.61
CA GLU A 599 36.72 -23.38 -7.00
C GLU A 599 36.73 -23.96 -8.42
N VAL A 600 35.61 -24.58 -8.82
CA VAL A 600 35.44 -25.35 -10.07
C VAL A 600 34.68 -24.60 -11.18
N ASP A 601 34.77 -23.27 -11.21
CA ASP A 601 34.23 -22.45 -12.30
C ASP A 601 35.32 -22.06 -13.31
N GLU A 602 34.93 -21.58 -14.49
CA GLU A 602 35.88 -21.17 -15.53
C GLU A 602 36.24 -19.67 -15.45
N GLU A 603 35.34 -18.81 -14.95
CA GLU A 603 35.52 -17.34 -14.98
C GLU A 603 35.72 -16.69 -13.60
N HIS A 604 35.19 -17.27 -12.53
CA HIS A 604 35.10 -16.63 -11.21
C HIS A 604 35.60 -17.54 -10.07
N THR A 605 36.82 -18.05 -10.25
CA THR A 605 37.63 -18.73 -9.23
C THR A 605 38.61 -17.77 -8.55
N PRO A 606 39.16 -18.08 -7.37
CA PRO A 606 40.17 -17.24 -6.70
C PRO A 606 41.36 -16.89 -7.60
N LYS A 607 41.88 -17.88 -8.33
CA LYS A 607 43.05 -17.77 -9.23
C LYS A 607 42.77 -16.96 -10.49
N VAL A 608 41.52 -16.88 -10.96
CA VAL A 608 41.12 -16.01 -12.07
C VAL A 608 40.81 -14.60 -11.57
N LEU A 609 40.18 -14.46 -10.40
CA LEU A 609 39.89 -13.15 -9.81
C LEU A 609 41.17 -12.35 -9.54
N THR A 610 42.14 -12.94 -8.83
CA THR A 610 43.40 -12.27 -8.46
C THR A 610 44.14 -11.76 -9.69
N LYS A 611 44.31 -12.59 -10.72
CA LYS A 611 44.92 -12.20 -12.00
C LYS A 611 44.15 -11.08 -12.73
N LYS A 612 42.81 -11.13 -12.74
CA LYS A 612 41.96 -10.19 -13.50
C LYS A 612 41.72 -8.85 -12.77
N TRP A 613 41.87 -8.84 -11.44
CA TRP A 613 41.55 -7.71 -10.56
C TRP A 613 42.70 -7.22 -9.67
N ALA A 614 43.93 -7.71 -9.87
CA ALA A 614 45.14 -7.14 -9.26
C ALA A 614 45.18 -5.61 -9.38
N GLY A 615 45.46 -4.91 -8.27
CA GLY A 615 45.46 -3.45 -8.16
C GLY A 615 44.09 -2.76 -8.32
N LYS A 616 43.01 -3.51 -8.62
CA LYS A 616 41.62 -3.02 -8.73
C LYS A 616 40.75 -3.48 -7.55
N LEU A 617 41.15 -4.55 -6.88
CA LEU A 617 40.64 -5.01 -5.59
C LEU A 617 41.77 -5.00 -4.56
N CYS A 618 41.50 -4.45 -3.37
CA CYS A 618 42.48 -4.33 -2.28
C CYS A 618 42.25 -5.34 -1.13
N ALA A 619 41.05 -5.95 -1.11
CA ALA A 619 40.59 -6.97 -0.17
C ALA A 619 39.30 -7.63 -0.69
N VAL A 620 38.95 -8.81 -0.16
CA VAL A 620 37.62 -9.44 -0.32
C VAL A 620 37.00 -9.69 1.05
N VAL A 621 35.77 -9.23 1.26
CA VAL A 621 34.95 -9.50 2.44
C VAL A 621 33.81 -10.45 2.07
N ASP A 622 33.82 -11.65 2.62
CA ASP A 622 32.73 -12.62 2.51
C ASP A 622 31.74 -12.44 3.66
N ILE A 623 30.54 -11.96 3.33
CA ILE A 623 29.44 -11.77 4.29
C ILE A 623 28.43 -12.94 4.32
N SER A 624 28.75 -14.09 3.70
CA SER A 624 27.94 -15.31 3.81
C SER A 624 28.11 -15.99 5.18
N HIS A 625 27.13 -16.79 5.60
CA HIS A 625 27.19 -17.50 6.89
C HIS A 625 28.14 -18.70 6.82
N ASP A 626 27.84 -19.56 5.84
CA ASP A 626 28.42 -20.89 5.63
C ASP A 626 29.86 -20.79 5.10
N ASN A 627 30.64 -21.86 5.18
CA ASN A 627 32.00 -21.85 4.61
C ASN A 627 31.95 -21.63 3.09
N PRO A 628 32.88 -20.86 2.51
CA PRO A 628 32.89 -20.57 1.07
C PRO A 628 33.09 -21.83 0.23
N VAL A 629 32.45 -21.87 -0.94
CA VAL A 629 32.57 -22.97 -1.94
C VAL A 629 33.83 -22.83 -2.83
N TYR A 630 34.90 -22.27 -2.25
CA TYR A 630 36.21 -21.99 -2.84
C TYR A 630 37.25 -21.88 -1.72
N ASP A 631 38.55 -22.10 -2.01
CA ASP A 631 39.60 -21.90 -0.99
C ASP A 631 40.00 -20.42 -0.91
N PRO A 632 39.80 -19.73 0.24
CA PRO A 632 40.23 -18.33 0.41
C PRO A 632 41.73 -18.11 0.21
N LYS A 633 42.58 -19.12 0.46
CA LYS A 633 44.04 -19.01 0.24
C LYS A 633 44.37 -18.64 -1.20
N GLY A 634 43.57 -19.09 -2.17
CA GLY A 634 43.75 -18.73 -3.58
C GLY A 634 43.51 -17.25 -3.89
N LEU A 635 42.95 -16.48 -2.95
CA LEU A 635 42.91 -15.01 -2.99
C LEU A 635 44.18 -14.41 -2.37
N GLU A 636 44.57 -14.92 -1.20
CA GLU A 636 45.72 -14.44 -0.41
C GLU A 636 47.05 -14.68 -1.12
N GLU A 637 47.26 -15.88 -1.68
CA GLU A 637 48.40 -16.24 -2.56
C GLU A 637 48.50 -15.32 -3.79
N GLY A 638 47.35 -14.83 -4.28
CA GLY A 638 47.27 -13.88 -5.38
C GLY A 638 47.30 -12.41 -4.95
N GLY A 639 47.65 -12.12 -3.70
CA GLY A 639 47.85 -10.76 -3.17
C GLY A 639 46.57 -10.00 -2.82
N ILE A 640 45.42 -10.68 -2.67
CA ILE A 640 44.14 -10.07 -2.26
C ILE A 640 43.73 -10.67 -0.90
N PRO A 641 43.94 -9.95 0.23
CA PRO A 641 43.56 -10.42 1.55
C PRO A 641 42.06 -10.71 1.68
N TYR A 642 41.73 -11.77 2.42
CA TYR A 642 40.37 -12.26 2.63
C TYR A 642 39.90 -12.03 4.08
N TYR A 643 38.65 -11.62 4.24
CA TYR A 643 38.01 -11.39 5.53
C TYR A 643 36.63 -12.04 5.58
N LYS A 644 36.42 -12.97 6.52
CA LYS A 644 35.11 -13.61 6.76
C LYS A 644 34.33 -12.78 7.78
N PHE A 645 33.09 -12.42 7.43
CA PHE A 645 32.17 -11.66 8.28
C PHE A 645 30.79 -12.37 8.29
N PRO A 646 30.60 -13.43 9.09
CA PRO A 646 29.44 -14.29 8.97
C PRO A 646 28.16 -13.59 9.45
N THR A 647 27.13 -13.54 8.60
CA THR A 647 25.85 -12.86 8.91
C THR A 647 24.65 -13.79 8.70
N VAL A 648 23.52 -13.49 9.32
CA VAL A 648 22.32 -14.34 9.20
C VAL A 648 21.76 -14.33 7.78
N SER A 649 21.56 -15.51 7.20
CA SER A 649 21.08 -15.65 5.83
C SER A 649 19.64 -15.15 5.64
N LYS A 650 19.40 -14.44 4.53
CA LYS A 650 18.08 -13.94 4.06
C LYS A 650 17.44 -12.79 4.87
N GLN A 651 18.03 -12.38 5.99
CA GLN A 651 17.54 -11.29 6.85
C GLN A 651 18.30 -9.96 6.60
N PRO A 652 17.70 -8.78 6.86
CA PRO A 652 18.42 -7.50 6.90
C PRO A 652 19.36 -7.42 8.12
N PRO A 653 20.67 -7.14 7.93
CA PRO A 653 21.63 -7.00 9.01
C PRO A 653 21.23 -6.02 10.12
N GLN A 654 21.46 -6.39 11.38
CA GLN A 654 21.16 -5.58 12.55
C GLN A 654 22.08 -4.35 12.68
N ALA A 655 21.75 -3.43 13.58
CA ALA A 655 22.56 -2.23 13.80
C ALA A 655 23.98 -2.56 14.33
N ALA A 656 24.10 -3.60 15.17
CA ALA A 656 25.38 -4.10 15.65
C ALA A 656 26.23 -4.70 14.51
N GLU A 657 25.68 -5.65 13.74
CA GLU A 657 26.34 -6.23 12.56
C GLU A 657 26.81 -5.15 11.57
N VAL A 658 26.00 -4.11 11.33
CA VAL A 658 26.36 -3.00 10.45
C VAL A 658 27.53 -2.18 11.00
N LYS A 659 27.54 -1.88 12.30
CA LYS A 659 28.67 -1.18 12.95
C LYS A 659 29.95 -2.03 12.86
N GLU A 660 29.88 -3.32 13.17
CA GLU A 660 31.03 -4.23 13.13
C GLU A 660 31.59 -4.39 11.70
N PHE A 661 30.71 -4.43 10.69
CA PHE A 661 31.11 -4.39 9.29
C PHE A 661 31.81 -3.06 8.92
N PHE A 662 31.34 -1.91 9.42
CA PHE A 662 32.04 -0.64 9.22
C PHE A 662 33.41 -0.63 9.90
N ASP A 663 33.50 -1.09 11.14
CA ASP A 663 34.75 -1.15 11.91
C ASP A 663 35.76 -2.19 11.35
N LEU A 664 35.31 -3.07 10.45
CA LEU A 664 36.16 -3.90 9.56
C LEU A 664 36.56 -3.13 8.29
N VAL A 665 35.61 -2.52 7.57
CA VAL A 665 35.88 -1.77 6.33
C VAL A 665 36.82 -0.59 6.56
N ASP A 666 36.60 0.21 7.60
CA ASP A 666 37.42 1.37 7.94
C ASP A 666 38.87 0.98 8.24
N ARG A 667 39.06 -0.19 8.87
CA ARG A 667 40.37 -0.80 9.12
C ARG A 667 41.08 -1.19 7.82
N ILE A 668 40.36 -1.84 6.89
CA ILE A 668 40.90 -2.20 5.57
C ILE A 668 41.26 -0.94 4.77
N ARG A 669 40.45 0.13 4.86
CA ARG A 669 40.75 1.42 4.23
C ARG A 669 41.96 2.11 4.84
N ALA A 670 42.18 1.99 6.15
CA ALA A 670 43.33 2.57 6.85
C ALA A 670 44.67 1.94 6.43
N GLU A 671 44.67 0.72 5.88
CA GLU A 671 45.85 0.07 5.30
C GLU A 671 46.28 0.66 3.94
N GLN A 672 45.49 1.57 3.35
CA GLN A 672 45.76 2.31 2.12
C GLN A 672 46.20 1.47 0.89
N ARG A 673 45.85 0.18 0.86
CA ARG A 673 46.17 -0.72 -0.27
C ARG A 673 45.47 -0.24 -1.57
N PRO A 674 46.14 -0.31 -2.73
CA PRO A 674 45.55 0.12 -4.00
C PRO A 674 44.42 -0.81 -4.46
N GLY A 675 43.28 -0.23 -4.82
CA GLY A 675 42.09 -0.94 -5.29
C GLY A 675 40.84 -0.60 -4.47
N LEU A 676 39.77 -1.37 -4.66
CA LEU A 676 38.50 -1.24 -3.94
C LEU A 676 38.21 -2.51 -3.12
N ILE A 677 37.36 -2.41 -2.10
CA ILE A 677 36.97 -3.56 -1.27
C ILE A 677 35.91 -4.37 -2.01
N GLY A 678 36.23 -5.61 -2.38
CA GLY A 678 35.26 -6.56 -2.90
C GLY A 678 34.38 -7.10 -1.77
N VAL A 679 33.05 -7.10 -1.94
CA VAL A 679 32.13 -7.62 -0.91
C VAL A 679 31.12 -8.57 -1.54
N HIS A 680 31.03 -9.81 -1.06
CA HIS A 680 30.09 -10.80 -1.57
C HIS A 680 29.26 -11.47 -0.48
N CYS A 681 27.99 -11.71 -0.79
CA CYS A 681 27.26 -12.85 -0.23
C CYS A 681 27.23 -13.96 -1.29
N HIS A 682 26.14 -14.72 -1.43
CA HIS A 682 26.03 -15.69 -2.52
C HIS A 682 25.94 -15.01 -3.91
N TYR A 683 25.01 -14.06 -4.09
CA TYR A 683 24.76 -13.41 -5.40
C TYR A 683 25.24 -11.94 -5.49
N GLY A 684 25.53 -11.27 -4.38
CA GLY A 684 25.97 -9.86 -4.40
C GLY A 684 24.86 -8.84 -4.66
N PHE A 685 23.68 -9.03 -4.08
CA PHE A 685 22.54 -8.09 -4.19
C PHE A 685 22.01 -7.66 -2.82
N ASN A 686 21.23 -8.50 -2.11
CA ASN A 686 20.44 -8.03 -0.96
C ASN A 686 21.28 -7.65 0.27
N ARG A 687 21.91 -8.64 0.95
CA ARG A 687 22.77 -8.36 2.12
C ARG A 687 23.93 -7.44 1.76
N THR A 688 24.57 -7.70 0.62
CA THR A 688 25.70 -6.90 0.10
C THR A 688 25.30 -5.45 -0.12
N GLY A 689 24.17 -5.21 -0.80
CA GLY A 689 23.63 -3.87 -0.99
C GLY A 689 23.24 -3.21 0.32
N PHE A 690 22.64 -3.93 1.26
CA PHE A 690 22.28 -3.38 2.57
C PHE A 690 23.50 -2.85 3.34
N PHE A 691 24.58 -3.62 3.46
CA PHE A 691 25.81 -3.18 4.12
C PHE A 691 26.48 -2.00 3.39
N LEU A 692 26.57 -2.06 2.05
CA LEU A 692 27.19 -1.02 1.24
C LEU A 692 26.38 0.29 1.29
N VAL A 693 25.06 0.23 1.13
CA VAL A 693 24.16 1.39 1.24
C VAL A 693 24.21 1.99 2.64
N SER A 694 24.21 1.16 3.69
CA SER A 694 24.39 1.63 5.07
C SER A 694 25.72 2.38 5.25
N TYR A 695 26.83 1.88 4.67
CA TYR A 695 28.13 2.55 4.73
C TYR A 695 28.14 3.88 3.95
N LEU A 696 27.53 3.91 2.76
CA LEU A 696 27.38 5.13 1.96
C LEU A 696 26.64 6.22 2.75
N ILE A 697 25.61 5.85 3.51
CA ILE A 697 24.85 6.78 4.36
C ILE A 697 25.70 7.21 5.58
N GLU A 698 26.12 6.27 6.43
CA GLU A 698 26.73 6.59 7.74
C GLU A 698 28.20 7.02 7.69
N ARG A 699 28.96 6.69 6.64
CA ARG A 699 30.38 7.04 6.50
C ARG A 699 30.69 7.99 5.35
N LEU A 700 29.83 8.07 4.33
CA LEU A 700 30.03 8.95 3.16
C LEU A 700 28.95 10.04 3.01
N GLY A 701 27.95 10.10 3.90
CA GLY A 701 26.97 11.19 3.96
C GLY A 701 25.90 11.18 2.85
N TYR A 702 25.71 10.05 2.16
CA TYR A 702 24.65 9.91 1.15
C TYR A 702 23.26 9.90 1.80
N LYS A 703 22.23 10.33 1.07
CA LYS A 703 20.84 10.04 1.43
C LYS A 703 20.49 8.58 1.11
N VAL A 704 19.36 8.10 1.63
CA VAL A 704 18.90 6.72 1.43
C VAL A 704 18.64 6.45 -0.06
N GLU A 705 18.01 7.41 -0.72
CA GLU A 705 17.70 7.43 -2.15
C GLU A 705 19.01 7.40 -2.98
N ASP A 706 19.90 8.38 -2.75
CA ASP A 706 21.16 8.52 -3.49
C ASP A 706 22.05 7.27 -3.36
N ALA A 707 22.09 6.64 -2.18
CA ALA A 707 22.87 5.44 -1.93
C ALA A 707 22.25 4.18 -2.57
N LEU A 708 20.92 4.04 -2.53
CA LEU A 708 20.21 2.96 -3.23
C LEU A 708 20.42 3.06 -4.75
N ASP A 709 20.30 4.27 -5.31
CA ASP A 709 20.52 4.51 -6.74
C ASP A 709 21.97 4.25 -7.15
N ALA A 710 22.96 4.71 -6.37
CA ALA A 710 24.36 4.41 -6.62
C ALA A 710 24.65 2.89 -6.61
N PHE A 711 24.02 2.14 -5.70
CA PHE A 711 24.12 0.68 -5.70
C PHE A 711 23.40 0.04 -6.91
N GLN A 712 22.20 0.52 -7.26
CA GLN A 712 21.41 0.01 -8.38
C GLN A 712 22.11 0.23 -9.73
N GLN A 713 22.69 1.42 -9.95
CA GLN A 713 23.43 1.76 -11.17
C GLN A 713 24.69 0.88 -11.32
N ALA A 714 25.45 0.68 -10.24
CA ALA A 714 26.68 -0.11 -10.27
C ALA A 714 26.43 -1.63 -10.31
N ARG A 715 25.30 -2.09 -9.77
CA ARG A 715 24.94 -3.51 -9.61
C ARG A 715 23.46 -3.78 -9.96
N PRO A 716 23.02 -3.62 -11.22
CA PRO A 716 21.61 -3.76 -11.60
C PRO A 716 21.01 -5.13 -11.26
N PRO A 717 19.75 -5.20 -10.76
CA PRO A 717 18.80 -4.11 -10.51
C PRO A 717 18.86 -3.55 -9.08
N GLY A 718 20.01 -3.60 -8.40
CA GLY A 718 20.15 -3.19 -7.01
C GLY A 718 19.66 -4.24 -6.01
N ILE A 719 19.17 -3.78 -4.85
CA ILE A 719 18.57 -4.65 -3.82
C ILE A 719 17.25 -5.20 -4.36
N ARG A 720 17.08 -6.53 -4.38
CA ARG A 720 15.98 -7.19 -5.09
C ARG A 720 14.75 -7.47 -4.24
N HIS A 721 14.89 -7.50 -2.92
CA HIS A 721 13.80 -7.82 -1.99
C HIS A 721 13.42 -6.57 -1.20
N SER A 722 12.14 -6.22 -1.20
CA SER A 722 11.68 -4.96 -0.62
C SER A 722 11.94 -4.85 0.88
N HIS A 723 11.87 -5.94 1.66
CA HIS A 723 12.11 -5.88 3.11
C HIS A 723 13.50 -5.39 3.51
N PHE A 724 14.52 -5.56 2.65
CA PHE A 724 15.83 -4.93 2.84
C PHE A 724 15.79 -3.42 2.57
N ILE A 725 15.06 -2.98 1.55
CA ILE A 725 14.90 -1.56 1.18
C ILE A 725 14.07 -0.85 2.27
N ASP A 726 12.92 -1.42 2.61
CA ASP A 726 12.01 -0.95 3.66
C ASP A 726 12.78 -0.80 4.99
N ALA A 727 13.62 -1.78 5.36
CA ALA A 727 14.47 -1.71 6.55
C ALA A 727 15.55 -0.60 6.51
N LEU A 728 16.08 -0.25 5.33
CA LEU A 728 16.99 0.90 5.18
C LEU A 728 16.26 2.23 5.40
N TYR A 729 15.10 2.42 4.76
CA TYR A 729 14.26 3.61 5.00
C TYR A 729 13.81 3.71 6.46
N VAL A 730 13.42 2.59 7.09
CA VAL A 730 13.10 2.54 8.52
C VAL A 730 14.31 2.89 9.39
N ARG A 731 15.54 2.50 9.03
CA ARG A 731 16.75 2.78 9.81
C ARG A 731 17.21 4.23 9.69
N TYR A 732 17.12 4.82 8.50
CA TYR A 732 17.77 6.10 8.16
C TYR A 732 16.80 7.29 7.99
N CYS A 733 15.51 7.11 8.29
CA CYS A 733 14.56 8.24 8.34
C CYS A 733 14.87 9.20 9.49
N GLN A 734 15.43 10.37 9.15
CA GLN A 734 15.69 11.46 10.08
C GLN A 734 14.37 12.03 10.63
N GLY A 735 14.30 12.26 11.94
CA GLY A 735 13.14 12.87 12.60
C GLY A 735 11.95 11.92 12.87
N LEU A 736 12.05 10.63 12.54
CA LEU A 736 10.99 9.64 12.76
C LEU A 736 10.69 9.42 14.26
N LYS A 737 9.62 10.06 14.74
CA LYS A 737 9.17 9.98 16.15
C LYS A 737 8.47 8.64 16.39
N ARG A 738 9.09 7.77 17.19
CA ARG A 738 8.49 6.51 17.68
C ARG A 738 8.35 6.58 19.19
N ALA A 739 7.19 6.24 19.71
CA ALA A 739 7.06 5.97 21.15
C ALA A 739 7.65 4.59 21.49
N PRO A 740 8.03 4.35 22.76
CA PRO A 740 8.12 2.98 23.28
C PRO A 740 6.78 2.26 23.11
N THR A 741 6.78 0.92 23.23
CA THR A 741 5.53 0.15 23.33
C THR A 741 4.85 0.47 24.66
N LEU A 742 3.53 0.74 24.59
CA LEU A 742 2.68 1.08 25.72
C LEU A 742 1.71 -0.07 26.05
#